data_AF-A0A2E4LKJ2-F1
#
_entry.id   AF-A0A2E4LKJ2-F1
#
_cell.length_a   1.000
_cell.length_b   1.000
_cell.length_c   1.000
_cell.angle_alpha   90.00
_cell.angle_beta   90.00
_cell.angle_gamma   90.00
#
_symmetry.space_group_name_H-M   'P 1'
#
loop_
_entity.id
_entity.type
_entity.pdbx_description
1 polymer ?
#
loop_
_entity_poly.entity_id
_entity_poly.type
_entity_poly.pdbx_seq_one_letter_code
_entity_poly.pdbx_strand_id
1 'polypeptide(L)'
;MLNFLIKNKLNLVIAVSVFCNTAANAFTLANGTNRLQANNLGEEYRWNTPYVTYTYDESFINYFGSNGIVAIEKAMGMLNALPAASSIKTNYPPAAHDEINLWNYPTRPDRFHARAYNDRILDIKSYAISELFGYMGLGSPEDTAYQLEFGSVVLRNWDPISYGPSKYVNGSLLSWVVNGGTNALPFPVDITKPVATLAGTSDNRFPRLNAGRFIENATRDDIGGLRYLYRKDNFNIENLPPNTFQIITNQPNITNPAVYSIDLRWFSKESVTNTTFAFRQFVSTNQWWGPLNTNIAVPPLVILKTNVNWSMGWATNVTPYLTNFPWTPVGQPPTLVYLTNKVRTFKPQFDYIFANVITNIHVPEDKSMVEYRSWEVVPKAPLWSVVGSIPTTTNYTVTIKNDPYPHGEIIILPTTNVIGYHFTDMQFEKVNTLTNIITDTNSLANPSGNLPGQGGGLGAGGGVITNFVGLMEDEVWQSTNHAYLAHPIVLQTNSLLVGGIDKIRYLRMQGDSLVTTNYSQERFINKYKYPNLTKQTFNYIIPNSVTAVTNVVLPSYTYNLDYVENSVKKTGTFIKFFNGPDITFTAFNAPPTITATNLTAASMVNNNLLNGFQIAGLDGPGVIQSPGNIIFAFNKIGIHWDLDNGYFLNEENQSPGWIWGHYDAKMKEPLIFPNSQTILDLEKEIYKTTE
;
A
#
# COMPACT_ATOMS: atom_id res chain seq x y z
N MET A 1 9.61 -0.63 76.47
CA MET A 1 10.11 -1.12 75.17
C MET A 1 9.07 -1.16 74.06
N LEU A 2 7.77 -1.36 74.34
CA LEU A 2 6.72 -1.43 73.30
C LEU A 2 6.42 -0.08 72.60
N ASN A 3 6.55 1.06 73.30
CA ASN A 3 6.30 2.40 72.74
C ASN A 3 7.39 2.93 71.80
N PHE A 4 8.58 2.33 71.78
CA PHE A 4 9.68 2.76 70.89
C PHE A 4 9.61 2.08 69.51
N LEU A 5 9.08 0.86 69.45
CA LEU A 5 8.88 0.10 68.21
C LEU A 5 7.69 0.61 67.37
N ILE A 6 6.64 1.14 68.03
CA ILE A 6 5.46 1.69 67.34
C ILE A 6 5.79 3.05 66.70
N LYS A 7 6.59 3.90 67.36
CA LYS A 7 7.03 5.19 66.79
C LYS A 7 7.94 5.03 65.56
N ASN A 8 8.84 4.05 65.55
CA ASN A 8 9.71 3.83 64.39
C ASN A 8 8.97 3.21 63.20
N LYS A 9 7.98 2.34 63.42
CA LYS A 9 7.15 1.81 62.31
C LYS A 9 6.14 2.83 61.79
N LEU A 10 5.57 3.68 62.65
CA LEU A 10 4.65 4.73 62.21
C LEU A 10 5.39 5.85 61.46
N ASN A 11 6.61 6.21 61.89
CA ASN A 11 7.45 7.16 61.16
C ASN A 11 7.99 6.58 59.85
N LEU A 12 8.23 5.27 59.74
CA LEU A 12 8.61 4.64 58.47
C LEU A 12 7.42 4.54 57.50
N VAL A 13 6.21 4.27 58.00
CA VAL A 13 4.99 4.22 57.17
C VAL A 13 4.51 5.62 56.74
N ILE A 14 4.71 6.64 57.58
CA ILE A 14 4.45 8.04 57.22
C ILE A 14 5.56 8.62 56.34
N ALA A 15 6.82 8.20 56.51
CA ALA A 15 7.88 8.56 55.56
C ALA A 15 7.64 7.91 54.18
N VAL A 16 7.16 6.66 54.12
CA VAL A 16 6.87 5.99 52.84
C VAL A 16 5.61 6.56 52.17
N SER A 17 4.64 7.12 52.91
CA SER A 17 3.45 7.76 52.31
C SER A 17 3.63 9.26 51.98
N VAL A 18 4.61 9.95 52.57
CA VAL A 18 4.92 11.37 52.28
C VAL A 18 5.98 11.55 51.19
N PHE A 19 6.70 10.50 50.79
CA PHE A 19 7.63 10.56 49.63
C PHE A 19 7.03 10.14 48.28
N CYS A 20 5.74 9.85 48.18
CA CYS A 20 5.08 9.49 46.91
C CYS A 20 4.76 10.71 46.01
N ASN A 21 5.53 11.79 46.11
CA ASN A 21 5.33 13.04 45.36
C ASN A 21 6.63 13.75 44.96
N THR A 22 7.75 13.03 44.76
CA THR A 22 9.05 13.68 44.48
C THR A 22 9.91 13.02 43.40
N ALA A 23 9.30 12.63 42.29
CA ALA A 23 9.92 13.01 41.04
C ALA A 23 8.80 13.56 40.17
N ALA A 24 8.60 14.86 40.28
CA ALA A 24 7.76 15.56 39.36
C ALA A 24 8.52 15.65 38.03
N ASN A 25 7.83 15.26 36.98
CA ASN A 25 8.31 15.17 35.60
C ASN A 25 7.20 15.77 34.75
N ALA A 26 7.50 16.23 33.54
CA ALA A 26 6.46 16.64 32.61
C ALA A 26 6.95 16.90 31.19
N PHE A 27 6.00 16.79 30.26
CA PHE A 27 6.18 17.03 28.85
C PHE A 27 5.20 18.11 28.37
N THR A 28 5.55 18.77 27.27
CA THR A 28 4.65 19.64 26.52
C THR A 28 4.27 19.01 25.18
N LEU A 29 3.08 19.32 24.69
CA LEU A 29 2.59 18.90 23.38
C LEU A 29 2.92 19.99 22.36
N ALA A 30 3.46 19.64 21.19
CA ALA A 30 3.74 20.64 20.17
C ALA A 30 2.43 21.16 19.56
N ASN A 31 2.30 22.47 19.45
CA ASN A 31 1.34 23.06 18.52
C ASN A 31 1.86 22.80 17.10
N GLY A 32 1.10 22.02 16.32
CA GLY A 32 1.53 21.55 15.00
C GLY A 32 2.04 22.69 14.10
N THR A 33 1.35 23.82 14.08
CA THR A 33 1.70 24.95 13.19
C THR A 33 2.79 25.85 13.80
N ASN A 34 2.93 25.86 15.13
CA ASN A 34 3.89 26.71 15.83
C ASN A 34 4.54 25.96 17.00
N ARG A 35 5.72 25.39 16.77
CA ARG A 35 6.42 24.55 17.77
C ARG A 35 6.92 25.33 19.00
N LEU A 36 6.85 26.67 18.98
CA LEU A 36 7.10 27.54 20.14
C LEU A 36 5.85 27.69 21.03
N GLN A 37 4.73 27.07 20.66
CA GLN A 37 3.53 27.01 21.47
C GLN A 37 3.20 25.56 21.87
N ALA A 38 2.63 25.41 23.07
CA ALA A 38 2.22 24.13 23.62
C ALA A 38 0.68 23.96 23.54
N ASN A 39 0.24 22.79 23.09
CA ASN A 39 -1.18 22.42 23.01
C ASN A 39 -1.71 21.84 24.34
N ASN A 40 -3.03 21.84 24.51
CA ASN A 40 -3.67 21.11 25.60
C ASN A 40 -3.68 19.59 25.35
N LEU A 41 -3.93 18.83 26.42
CA LEU A 41 -4.34 17.43 26.30
C LEU A 41 -5.64 17.34 25.46
N GLY A 42 -5.67 16.46 24.47
CA GLY A 42 -6.74 16.34 23.49
C GLY A 42 -6.56 17.19 22.23
N GLU A 43 -5.61 18.12 22.21
CA GLU A 43 -5.25 18.94 21.03
C GLU A 43 -3.95 18.47 20.37
N GLU A 44 -3.45 17.28 20.70
CA GLU A 44 -2.17 16.78 20.19
C GLU A 44 -2.11 16.56 18.68
N TYR A 45 -0.88 16.64 18.15
CA TYR A 45 -0.54 16.18 16.81
C TYR A 45 0.29 14.89 16.91
N ARG A 46 -0.05 13.88 16.11
CA ARG A 46 0.73 12.63 16.06
C ARG A 46 0.72 11.98 14.68
N TRP A 47 1.65 11.07 14.45
CA TRP A 47 1.57 10.15 13.33
C TRP A 47 0.47 9.13 13.58
N ASN A 48 -0.35 8.89 12.58
CA ASN A 48 -1.44 7.90 12.61
C ASN A 48 -1.18 6.70 11.68
N THR A 49 0.02 6.64 11.09
CA THR A 49 0.53 5.45 10.38
C THR A 49 1.74 4.90 11.12
N PRO A 50 1.80 3.58 11.39
CA PRO A 50 2.92 2.96 12.09
C PRO A 50 4.17 2.81 11.22
N TYR A 51 4.07 3.08 9.92
CA TYR A 51 5.17 2.93 8.97
C TYR A 51 5.50 4.26 8.30
N VAL A 52 6.72 4.74 8.54
CA VAL A 52 7.30 5.92 7.91
C VAL A 52 8.50 5.45 7.10
N THR A 53 8.55 5.82 5.84
CA THR A 53 9.61 5.41 4.92
C THR A 53 10.64 6.50 4.72
N TYR A 54 11.91 6.13 4.56
CA TYR A 54 12.97 7.11 4.33
C TYR A 54 14.01 6.65 3.31
N THR A 55 14.73 7.62 2.71
CA THR A 55 15.83 7.35 1.77
C THR A 55 16.92 8.43 1.81
N TYR A 56 17.98 8.23 1.03
CA TYR A 56 19.11 9.16 0.86
C TYR A 56 19.20 9.61 -0.60
N ASP A 57 19.40 10.90 -0.80
CA ASP A 57 19.65 11.49 -2.12
C ASP A 57 21.12 11.37 -2.55
N GLU A 58 21.39 11.46 -3.84
CA GLU A 58 22.72 11.34 -4.43
C GLU A 58 23.70 12.36 -3.83
N SER A 59 23.23 13.59 -3.58
CA SER A 59 24.05 14.64 -2.96
C SER A 59 24.55 14.26 -1.56
N PHE A 60 23.70 13.59 -0.77
CA PHE A 60 24.06 13.10 0.56
C PHE A 60 25.09 11.98 0.47
N ILE A 61 24.87 11.03 -0.44
CA ILE A 61 25.76 9.89 -0.66
C ILE A 61 27.14 10.37 -1.12
N ASN A 62 27.19 11.33 -2.04
CA ASN A 62 28.44 11.85 -2.60
C ASN A 62 29.28 12.60 -1.55
N TYR A 63 28.66 13.29 -0.59
CA TYR A 63 29.38 14.06 0.42
C TYR A 63 29.70 13.24 1.68
N PHE A 64 28.72 12.52 2.24
CA PHE A 64 28.90 11.80 3.50
C PHE A 64 29.27 10.32 3.34
N GLY A 65 29.11 9.77 2.13
CA GLY A 65 29.47 8.38 1.82
C GLY A 65 28.69 7.34 2.63
N SER A 66 29.19 6.11 2.59
CA SER A 66 28.61 4.97 3.32
C SER A 66 28.66 5.16 4.84
N ASN A 67 29.68 5.84 5.36
CA ASN A 67 29.84 6.07 6.79
C ASN A 67 28.83 7.10 7.32
N GLY A 68 28.44 8.09 6.51
CA GLY A 68 27.34 8.99 6.80
C GLY A 68 25.99 8.30 6.86
N ILE A 69 25.75 7.38 5.91
CA ILE A 69 24.56 6.51 5.94
C ILE A 69 24.53 5.75 7.26
N VAL A 70 25.63 5.10 7.66
CA VAL A 70 25.71 4.35 8.92
C VAL A 70 25.42 5.24 10.14
N ALA A 71 25.84 6.51 10.13
CA ALA A 71 25.54 7.45 11.21
C ALA A 71 24.04 7.74 11.32
N ILE A 72 23.35 8.00 10.19
CA ILE A 72 21.89 8.21 10.17
C ILE A 72 21.14 6.91 10.49
N GLU A 73 21.61 5.76 10.03
CA GLU A 73 21.03 4.45 10.37
C GLU A 73 21.09 4.18 11.89
N LYS A 74 22.11 4.67 12.60
CA LYS A 74 22.13 4.62 14.07
C LYS A 74 21.01 5.47 14.68
N ALA A 75 20.75 6.67 14.15
CA ALA A 75 19.62 7.50 14.59
C ALA A 75 18.27 6.80 14.34
N MET A 76 18.09 6.22 13.15
CA MET A 76 16.89 5.43 12.83
C MET A 76 16.75 4.20 13.72
N GLY A 77 17.88 3.53 14.02
CA GLY A 77 17.94 2.42 14.96
C GLY A 77 17.48 2.82 16.36
N MET A 78 17.86 4.00 16.85
CA MET A 78 17.40 4.51 18.14
C MET A 78 15.87 4.72 18.16
N LEU A 79 15.30 5.31 17.11
CA LEU A 79 13.85 5.51 17.01
C LEU A 79 13.09 4.18 16.91
N ASN A 80 13.60 3.24 16.11
CA ASN A 80 13.02 1.91 15.96
C ASN A 80 13.17 1.03 17.22
N ALA A 81 14.17 1.30 18.05
CA ALA A 81 14.40 0.62 19.33
C ALA A 81 13.42 1.06 20.42
N LEU A 82 12.70 2.18 20.24
CA LEU A 82 11.67 2.60 21.18
C LEU A 82 10.61 1.47 21.35
N PRO A 83 10.23 1.16 22.60
CA PRO A 83 9.21 0.14 22.87
C PRO A 83 7.84 0.62 22.40
N ALA A 84 6.88 -0.31 22.33
CA ALA A 84 5.49 0.06 22.11
C ALA A 84 4.99 0.94 23.27
N ALA A 85 4.33 2.06 22.98
CA ALA A 85 3.87 3.04 23.94
C ALA A 85 3.05 2.41 25.08
N SER A 86 2.14 1.50 24.73
CA SER A 86 1.30 0.78 25.69
C SER A 86 2.07 -0.19 26.61
N SER A 87 3.26 -0.64 26.21
CA SER A 87 4.08 -1.58 26.98
C SER A 87 4.93 -0.91 28.07
N ILE A 88 5.07 0.42 28.04
CA ILE A 88 5.89 1.17 28.98
C ILE A 88 5.18 1.25 30.33
N LYS A 89 5.79 0.64 31.35
CA LYS A 89 5.29 0.66 32.72
C LYS A 89 5.64 1.97 33.43
N THR A 90 4.81 2.34 34.41
CA THR A 90 4.94 3.58 35.19
C THR A 90 5.15 3.34 36.69
N ASN A 91 5.23 2.08 37.13
CA ASN A 91 5.40 1.73 38.54
C ASN A 91 6.77 2.17 39.07
N TYR A 92 6.77 2.71 40.29
CA TYR A 92 7.97 3.07 41.03
C TYR A 92 8.02 2.32 42.38
N PRO A 93 9.18 1.77 42.77
CA PRO A 93 10.37 1.58 41.95
C PRO A 93 10.13 0.52 40.84
N PRO A 94 10.95 0.52 39.76
CA PRO A 94 10.97 -0.57 38.78
C PRO A 94 11.27 -1.92 39.42
N ALA A 95 10.74 -3.00 38.86
CA ALA A 95 11.03 -4.35 39.36
C ALA A 95 12.47 -4.77 39.01
N ALA A 96 12.99 -4.30 37.88
CA ALA A 96 14.37 -4.51 37.44
C ALA A 96 14.88 -3.32 36.61
N HIS A 97 16.20 -3.18 36.50
CA HIS A 97 16.85 -2.09 35.76
C HIS A 97 16.72 -2.23 34.23
N ASP A 98 16.52 -3.44 33.73
CA ASP A 98 16.35 -3.77 32.31
C ASP A 98 14.87 -3.80 31.88
N GLU A 99 13.94 -3.62 32.82
CA GLU A 99 12.51 -3.56 32.53
C GLU A 99 12.16 -2.33 31.67
N ILE A 100 11.19 -2.50 30.76
CA ILE A 100 10.60 -1.39 29.98
C ILE A 100 9.74 -0.54 30.92
N ASN A 101 10.40 0.37 31.63
CA ASN A 101 9.81 1.23 32.64
C ASN A 101 10.27 2.66 32.43
N LEU A 102 9.33 3.62 32.56
CA LEU A 102 9.58 5.05 32.46
C LEU A 102 10.75 5.52 33.35
N TRP A 103 10.92 4.93 34.54
CA TRP A 103 11.96 5.32 35.50
C TRP A 103 13.38 4.84 35.16
N ASN A 104 13.53 3.94 34.18
CA ASN A 104 14.84 3.46 33.72
C ASN A 104 15.45 4.35 32.61
N TYR A 105 14.72 5.35 32.12
CA TYR A 105 15.21 6.30 31.12
C TYR A 105 16.00 7.44 31.77
N PRO A 106 17.04 7.95 31.08
CA PRO A 106 17.89 9.02 31.61
C PRO A 106 17.12 10.34 31.70
N THR A 107 17.60 11.24 32.57
CA THR A 107 17.06 12.59 32.73
C THR A 107 17.68 13.61 31.78
N ARG A 108 18.74 13.23 31.05
CA ARG A 108 19.45 14.10 30.12
C ARG A 108 19.69 13.35 28.80
N PRO A 109 19.43 13.98 27.63
CA PRO A 109 19.55 13.31 26.35
C PRO A 109 20.95 13.40 25.75
N ASP A 110 21.72 14.41 26.14
CA ASP A 110 23.02 14.77 25.57
C ASP A 110 24.22 14.39 26.46
N ARG A 111 25.36 14.15 25.79
CA ARG A 111 26.68 13.95 26.38
C ARG A 111 27.73 14.79 25.66
N PHE A 112 28.91 14.87 26.25
CA PHE A 112 30.02 15.68 25.76
C PHE A 112 31.26 14.84 25.45
N HIS A 113 31.91 15.15 24.33
CA HIS A 113 33.14 14.53 23.85
C HIS A 113 34.21 15.61 23.66
N ALA A 114 35.22 15.62 24.54
CA ALA A 114 36.20 16.71 24.62
C ALA A 114 37.05 16.88 23.35
N ARG A 115 37.47 15.77 22.71
CA ARG A 115 38.26 15.85 21.47
C ARG A 115 37.49 16.50 20.32
N ALA A 116 36.31 15.95 20.01
CA ALA A 116 35.39 16.51 19.02
C ALA A 116 35.02 18.00 19.28
N TYR A 117 34.99 18.44 20.54
CA TYR A 117 34.82 19.86 20.87
C TYR A 117 36.02 20.72 20.43
N ASN A 118 37.23 20.30 20.77
CA ASN A 118 38.46 21.01 20.39
C ASN A 118 38.61 21.09 18.86
N ASP A 119 38.18 20.03 18.17
CA ASP A 119 38.26 19.92 16.70
C ASP A 119 36.99 20.45 15.98
N ARG A 120 36.08 21.13 16.71
CA ARG A 120 34.86 21.78 16.17
C ARG A 120 33.95 20.86 15.35
N ILE A 121 33.83 19.61 15.78
CA ILE A 121 33.07 18.57 15.07
C ILE A 121 31.62 18.54 15.54
N LEU A 122 30.68 18.64 14.59
CA LEU A 122 29.25 18.44 14.78
C LEU A 122 28.85 16.99 14.49
N ASP A 123 28.03 16.38 15.35
CA ASP A 123 27.57 15.00 15.15
C ASP A 123 26.33 14.93 14.25
N ILE A 124 26.49 14.37 13.04
CA ILE A 124 25.40 14.25 12.06
C ILE A 124 24.22 13.41 12.59
N LYS A 125 24.50 12.35 13.36
CA LYS A 125 23.47 11.49 13.97
C LYS A 125 22.58 12.29 14.92
N SER A 126 23.17 13.16 15.74
CA SER A 126 22.44 13.99 16.70
C SER A 126 21.53 15.02 16.03
N TYR A 127 21.97 15.62 14.92
CA TYR A 127 21.11 16.48 14.12
C TYR A 127 19.95 15.70 13.49
N ALA A 128 20.23 14.53 12.89
CA ALA A 128 19.20 13.71 12.27
C ALA A 128 18.12 13.27 13.28
N ILE A 129 18.52 12.75 14.44
CA ILE A 129 17.57 12.27 15.45
C ILE A 129 16.77 13.40 16.09
N SER A 130 17.38 14.57 16.30
CA SER A 130 16.69 15.73 16.87
C SER A 130 15.52 16.18 15.98
N GLU A 131 15.75 16.29 14.67
CA GLU A 131 14.70 16.65 13.72
C GLU A 131 13.61 15.57 13.65
N LEU A 132 14.00 14.30 13.49
CA LEU A 132 13.06 13.18 13.42
C LEU A 132 12.18 13.07 14.67
N PHE A 133 12.78 13.23 15.85
CA PHE A 133 12.07 13.18 17.12
C PHE A 133 11.14 14.38 17.30
N GLY A 134 11.56 15.54 16.81
CA GLY A 134 10.74 16.74 16.79
C GLY A 134 9.42 16.55 16.03
N TYR A 135 9.44 15.78 14.94
CA TYR A 135 8.24 15.43 14.19
C TYR A 135 7.40 14.30 14.81
N MET A 136 7.64 13.90 16.06
CA MET A 136 6.81 12.89 16.75
C MET A 136 5.63 13.49 17.54
N GLY A 137 5.50 14.82 17.62
CA GLY A 137 4.35 15.51 18.24
C GLY A 137 4.58 16.10 19.63
N LEU A 138 5.80 15.97 20.17
CA LEU A 138 6.19 16.59 21.43
C LEU A 138 6.76 18.00 21.22
N GLY A 139 6.50 18.87 22.20
CA GLY A 139 7.02 20.22 22.25
C GLY A 139 8.34 20.31 23.04
N SER A 140 8.91 21.52 23.09
CA SER A 140 10.07 21.87 23.93
C SER A 140 9.58 22.35 25.31
N PRO A 141 9.49 21.51 26.36
CA PRO A 141 9.02 21.95 27.66
C PRO A 141 9.91 23.02 28.28
N GLU A 142 11.16 23.13 27.85
CA GLU A 142 12.09 24.16 28.31
C GLU A 142 11.72 25.56 27.81
N ASP A 143 11.04 25.63 26.67
CA ASP A 143 10.62 26.89 26.08
C ASP A 143 9.14 27.18 26.27
N THR A 144 8.30 26.13 26.33
CA THR A 144 6.84 26.23 26.22
C THR A 144 6.08 25.77 27.46
N ALA A 145 6.77 25.31 28.52
CA ALA A 145 6.10 24.88 29.76
C ALA A 145 5.24 26.00 30.39
N TYR A 146 5.65 27.26 30.24
CA TYR A 146 4.86 28.42 30.67
C TYR A 146 4.52 29.27 29.45
N GLN A 147 3.27 29.71 29.38
CA GLN A 147 2.78 30.58 28.31
C GLN A 147 2.06 31.79 28.90
N LEU A 148 2.11 32.91 28.19
CA LEU A 148 1.36 34.10 28.57
C LEU A 148 0.07 34.14 27.74
N GLU A 149 -1.07 33.96 28.40
CA GLU A 149 -2.38 33.93 27.77
C GLU A 149 -3.32 34.89 28.49
N PHE A 150 -3.98 35.78 27.74
CA PHE A 150 -4.93 36.76 28.28
C PHE A 150 -4.37 37.56 29.49
N GLY A 151 -3.07 37.88 29.46
CA GLY A 151 -2.39 38.61 30.53
C GLY A 151 -2.05 37.79 31.78
N SER A 152 -2.27 36.48 31.76
CA SER A 152 -1.94 35.55 32.84
C SER A 152 -0.93 34.50 32.39
N VAL A 153 -0.04 34.09 33.30
CA VAL A 153 0.91 33.01 33.00
C VAL A 153 0.25 31.66 33.30
N VAL A 154 0.12 30.84 32.26
CA VAL A 154 -0.48 29.52 32.27
C VAL A 154 0.61 28.45 32.20
N LEU A 155 0.43 27.35 32.93
CA LEU A 155 1.31 26.18 32.89
C LEU A 155 0.75 25.18 31.85
N ARG A 156 1.54 24.87 30.83
CA ARG A 156 1.20 23.99 29.70
C ARG A 156 1.97 22.67 29.70
N ASN A 157 2.49 22.28 30.87
CA ASN A 157 3.37 21.14 31.07
C ASN A 157 2.67 20.07 31.92
N TRP A 158 2.69 18.81 31.47
CA TRP A 158 1.85 17.73 32.01
C TRP A 158 2.68 16.55 32.50
N ASP A 159 2.33 16.02 33.68
CA ASP A 159 3.02 14.84 34.23
C ASP A 159 2.74 13.57 33.39
N PRO A 160 3.77 12.83 32.95
CA PRO A 160 3.61 11.65 32.09
C PRO A 160 2.83 10.47 32.70
N ILE A 161 2.58 10.49 34.01
CA ILE A 161 1.85 9.42 34.71
C ILE A 161 0.43 9.86 35.05
N SER A 162 0.28 10.98 35.77
CA SER A 162 -1.02 11.46 36.26
C SER A 162 -1.76 12.36 35.26
N TYR A 163 -1.06 12.92 34.26
CA TYR A 163 -1.55 13.96 33.36
C TYR A 163 -2.01 15.24 34.07
N GLY A 164 -1.60 15.44 35.32
CA GLY A 164 -1.80 16.70 36.04
C GLY A 164 -0.76 17.75 35.61
N PRO A 165 -1.06 19.06 35.73
CA PRO A 165 -0.08 20.11 35.47
C PRO A 165 1.14 19.99 36.41
N SER A 166 2.35 20.07 35.86
CA SER A 166 3.59 19.91 36.62
C SER A 166 4.65 20.94 36.22
N LYS A 167 5.31 21.53 37.23
CA LYS A 167 6.37 22.54 37.05
C LYS A 167 7.75 21.94 36.81
N TYR A 168 7.86 20.62 36.77
CA TYR A 168 9.14 19.94 36.75
C TYR A 168 9.36 19.28 35.41
N VAL A 169 10.59 19.33 34.92
CA VAL A 169 11.00 18.66 33.69
C VAL A 169 12.29 17.91 33.97
N ASN A 170 12.28 16.60 33.71
CA ASN A 170 13.31 15.62 34.03
C ASN A 170 13.82 15.75 35.48
N GLY A 171 12.91 16.05 36.42
CA GLY A 171 13.20 16.22 37.85
C GLY A 171 13.75 17.60 38.26
N SER A 172 13.96 18.52 37.34
CA SER A 172 14.39 19.90 37.63
C SER A 172 13.17 20.84 37.73
N LEU A 173 13.14 21.70 38.74
CA LEU A 173 12.05 22.67 38.95
C LEU A 173 12.21 23.86 38.00
N LEU A 174 11.18 24.15 37.21
CA LEU A 174 11.10 25.34 36.39
C LEU A 174 10.39 26.48 37.13
N SER A 175 10.87 27.69 36.86
CA SER A 175 10.18 28.96 37.10
C SER A 175 10.03 29.71 35.78
N TRP A 176 9.38 30.87 35.80
CA TRP A 176 9.15 31.68 34.60
C TRP A 176 9.48 33.15 34.83
N VAL A 177 9.82 33.84 33.76
CA VAL A 177 9.94 35.29 33.69
C VAL A 177 9.15 35.81 32.50
N VAL A 178 8.39 36.88 32.67
CA VAL A 178 7.71 37.54 31.55
C VAL A 178 8.67 38.57 30.97
N ASN A 179 9.10 38.35 29.73
CA ASN A 179 9.97 39.29 29.02
C ASN A 179 9.14 40.11 28.02
N GLY A 180 9.21 41.44 28.12
CA GLY A 180 8.53 42.37 27.19
C GLY A 180 7.00 42.29 27.17
N GLY A 181 6.36 41.62 28.13
CA GLY A 181 4.90 41.47 28.19
C GLY A 181 4.29 40.62 27.07
N THR A 182 5.13 39.95 26.26
CA THR A 182 4.67 39.18 25.09
C THR A 182 4.74 37.68 25.33
N ASN A 183 5.73 37.19 26.09
CA ASN A 183 5.94 35.75 26.33
C ASN A 183 6.40 35.47 27.77
N ALA A 184 5.95 34.34 28.33
CA ALA A 184 6.50 33.76 29.55
C ALA A 184 7.64 32.82 29.18
N LEU A 185 8.83 33.07 29.71
CA LEU A 185 10.04 32.29 29.42
C LEU A 185 10.36 31.38 30.61
N PRO A 186 10.31 30.05 30.45
CA PRO A 186 10.73 29.14 31.50
C PRO A 186 12.25 29.20 31.72
N PHE A 187 12.68 28.96 32.96
CA PHE A 187 14.08 28.73 33.30
C PHE A 187 14.20 27.76 34.49
N PRO A 188 15.25 26.93 34.55
CA PRO A 188 15.51 26.09 35.71
C PRO A 188 15.86 26.95 36.92
N VAL A 189 15.23 26.68 38.07
CA VAL A 189 15.58 27.32 39.35
C VAL A 189 16.99 26.93 39.78
N ASP A 190 17.37 25.68 39.53
CA ASP A 190 18.72 25.16 39.78
C ASP A 190 19.55 25.17 38.48
N ILE A 191 20.48 26.13 38.39
CA ILE A 191 21.35 26.32 37.22
C ILE A 191 22.29 25.11 37.04
N THR A 192 22.57 24.35 38.10
CA THR A 192 23.45 23.17 38.03
C THR A 192 22.77 21.96 37.39
N LYS A 193 21.44 22.00 37.28
CA LYS A 193 20.60 20.97 36.64
C LYS A 193 19.85 21.56 35.45
N PRO A 194 20.56 21.91 34.36
CA PRO A 194 19.93 22.44 33.17
C PRO A 194 18.93 21.42 32.64
N VAL A 195 17.72 21.88 32.34
CA VAL A 195 16.68 21.05 31.78
C VAL A 195 17.01 20.77 30.32
N ALA A 196 17.07 19.50 29.95
CA ALA A 196 17.18 19.12 28.55
C ALA A 196 16.33 17.91 28.20
N THR A 197 15.62 17.99 27.08
CA THR A 197 14.79 16.96 26.45
C THR A 197 15.22 16.80 24.99
N LEU A 198 14.99 15.62 24.44
CA LEU A 198 15.27 15.35 23.03
C LEU A 198 14.31 16.15 22.14
N ALA A 199 13.03 16.24 22.50
CA ALA A 199 12.04 17.03 21.76
C ALA A 199 12.41 18.52 21.68
N GLY A 200 12.97 19.07 22.74
CA GLY A 200 13.43 20.46 22.80
C GLY A 200 14.84 20.68 22.24
N THR A 201 15.45 19.72 21.54
CA THR A 201 16.82 19.88 21.01
C THR A 201 16.87 20.61 19.66
N SER A 202 15.87 20.42 18.80
CA SER A 202 15.77 21.11 17.48
C SER A 202 15.26 22.54 17.59
N ASP A 203 14.25 22.75 18.45
CA ASP A 203 13.48 24.00 18.51
C ASP A 203 13.90 24.90 19.69
N ASN A 204 15.05 24.61 20.31
CA ASN A 204 15.48 25.37 21.47
C ASN A 204 15.88 26.80 21.10
N ARG A 205 15.54 27.76 21.96
CA ARG A 205 16.06 29.13 21.87
C ARG A 205 17.59 29.21 21.92
N PHE A 206 18.26 28.23 22.53
CA PHE A 206 19.72 28.14 22.58
C PHE A 206 20.19 26.89 21.83
N PRO A 207 21.10 26.99 20.84
CA PRO A 207 21.57 25.83 20.09
C PRO A 207 22.21 24.80 21.04
N ARG A 208 21.52 23.68 21.22
CA ARG A 208 21.94 22.59 22.13
C ARG A 208 22.89 21.63 21.47
N LEU A 209 22.68 21.44 20.17
CA LEU A 209 23.62 20.81 19.28
C LEU A 209 24.74 21.82 19.00
N ASN A 210 25.94 21.41 19.37
CA ASN A 210 27.16 22.20 19.18
C ASN A 210 28.34 21.23 19.08
N ALA A 211 29.51 21.75 18.74
CA ALA A 211 30.73 20.97 18.63
C ALA A 211 30.96 20.11 19.88
N GLY A 212 31.30 18.83 19.67
CA GLY A 212 31.56 17.86 20.73
C GLY A 212 30.36 17.43 21.57
N ARG A 213 29.16 17.99 21.38
CA ARG A 213 27.93 17.47 22.02
C ARG A 213 27.27 16.43 21.12
N PHE A 214 26.69 15.40 21.72
CA PHE A 214 25.94 14.38 21.00
C PHE A 214 24.78 13.83 21.83
N ILE A 215 23.74 13.37 21.15
CA ILE A 215 22.54 12.76 21.73
C ILE A 215 22.77 11.26 21.89
N GLU A 216 22.53 10.74 23.09
CA GLU A 216 22.66 9.31 23.38
C GLU A 216 21.30 8.62 23.49
N ASN A 217 20.31 9.23 24.13
CA ASN A 217 19.00 8.62 24.40
C ASN A 217 17.90 9.69 24.52
N ALA A 218 16.64 9.28 24.36
CA ALA A 218 15.49 10.12 24.73
C ALA A 218 15.38 10.20 26.26
N THR A 219 14.88 11.32 26.79
CA THR A 219 14.71 11.45 28.23
C THR A 219 13.47 10.74 28.72
N ARG A 220 13.40 10.56 30.03
CA ARG A 220 12.22 10.05 30.71
C ARG A 220 10.94 10.81 30.33
N ASP A 221 10.99 12.13 30.28
CA ASP A 221 9.83 12.96 29.98
C ASP A 221 9.42 12.85 28.52
N ASP A 222 10.39 12.76 27.60
CA ASP A 222 10.15 12.48 26.19
C ASP A 222 9.38 11.15 26.02
N ILE A 223 9.84 10.08 26.67
CA ILE A 223 9.20 8.76 26.61
C ILE A 223 7.81 8.77 27.24
N GLY A 224 7.65 9.52 28.33
CA GLY A 224 6.37 9.71 29.00
C GLY A 224 5.34 10.43 28.11
N GLY A 225 5.77 11.48 27.40
CA GLY A 225 4.95 12.17 26.42
C GLY A 225 4.60 11.29 25.22
N LEU A 226 5.57 10.56 24.66
CA LEU A 226 5.30 9.61 23.56
C LEU A 226 4.33 8.50 24.00
N ARG A 227 4.42 8.04 25.24
CA ARG A 227 3.46 7.08 25.80
C ARG A 227 2.04 7.64 25.80
N TYR A 228 1.85 8.90 26.21
CA TYR A 228 0.54 9.55 26.15
C TYR A 228 0.01 9.66 24.72
N LEU A 229 0.85 10.13 23.79
CA LEU A 229 0.50 10.34 22.39
C LEU A 229 0.10 9.04 21.67
N TYR A 230 0.93 8.01 21.79
CA TYR A 230 0.87 6.82 20.92
C TYR A 230 0.19 5.61 21.57
N ARG A 231 -0.20 5.66 22.86
CA ARG A 231 -0.95 4.54 23.48
C ARG A 231 -2.25 4.24 22.72
N LYS A 232 -2.60 2.96 22.64
CA LYS A 232 -3.82 2.47 21.95
C LYS A 232 -5.12 3.04 22.52
N ASP A 233 -5.11 3.44 23.79
CA ASP A 233 -6.28 3.97 24.48
C ASP A 233 -6.45 5.48 24.30
N ASN A 234 -5.54 6.15 23.59
CA ASN A 234 -5.69 7.56 23.25
C ASN A 234 -6.42 7.70 21.91
N PHE A 235 -7.72 8.01 21.96
CA PHE A 235 -8.60 8.07 20.79
C PHE A 235 -8.83 9.52 20.35
N ASN A 236 -8.46 9.83 19.10
CA ASN A 236 -8.68 11.13 18.47
C ASN A 236 -9.38 10.96 17.12
N ILE A 237 -10.16 11.97 16.71
CA ILE A 237 -10.73 11.99 15.36
C ILE A 237 -9.64 12.40 14.39
N GLU A 238 -9.30 11.50 13.47
CA GLU A 238 -8.19 11.67 12.55
C GLU A 238 -8.59 11.29 11.13
N ASN A 239 -8.05 12.05 10.17
CA ASN A 239 -8.07 11.67 8.77
C ASN A 239 -6.98 10.65 8.48
N LEU A 240 -7.29 9.65 7.64
CA LEU A 240 -6.26 8.75 7.11
C LEU A 240 -5.24 9.52 6.26
N PRO A 241 -3.93 9.22 6.37
CA PRO A 241 -2.91 9.90 5.57
C PRO A 241 -3.06 9.65 4.08
N PRO A 242 -2.41 10.47 3.25
CA PRO A 242 -2.24 10.18 1.83
C PRO A 242 -1.84 8.73 1.59
N ASN A 243 -2.45 8.11 0.59
CA ASN A 243 -2.21 6.71 0.18
C ASN A 243 -2.49 5.67 1.28
N THR A 244 -3.21 6.01 2.34
CA THR A 244 -3.63 5.09 3.39
C THR A 244 -5.13 4.87 3.34
N PHE A 245 -5.55 3.61 3.42
CA PHE A 245 -6.94 3.20 3.27
C PHE A 245 -7.33 2.18 4.33
N GLN A 246 -8.57 2.23 4.79
CA GLN A 246 -9.17 1.14 5.53
C GLN A 246 -9.62 0.05 4.56
N ILE A 247 -9.25 -1.20 4.83
CA ILE A 247 -9.78 -2.37 4.13
C ILE A 247 -11.11 -2.74 4.77
N ILE A 248 -12.20 -2.63 4.01
CA ILE A 248 -13.53 -3.03 4.46
C ILE A 248 -14.04 -4.13 3.56
N THR A 249 -14.57 -5.17 4.20
CA THR A 249 -15.28 -6.27 3.56
C THR A 249 -16.76 -6.21 3.94
N ASN A 250 -17.66 -6.71 3.09
CA ASN A 250 -19.09 -6.85 3.41
C ASN A 250 -19.82 -5.52 3.68
N GLN A 251 -19.56 -4.49 2.87
CA GLN A 251 -20.32 -3.25 3.00
C GLN A 251 -21.79 -3.45 2.59
N PRO A 252 -22.77 -3.11 3.45
CA PRO A 252 -24.20 -3.35 3.15
C PRO A 252 -24.72 -2.52 1.97
N ASN A 253 -24.07 -1.41 1.64
CA ASN A 253 -24.46 -0.52 0.53
C ASN A 253 -23.90 -0.94 -0.83
N ILE A 254 -23.01 -1.93 -0.88
CA ILE A 254 -22.54 -2.52 -2.13
C ILE A 254 -23.21 -3.88 -2.19
N THR A 255 -24.24 -4.02 -3.03
CA THR A 255 -24.94 -5.28 -3.26
C THR A 255 -23.91 -6.37 -3.50
N ASN A 256 -23.87 -7.42 -2.65
CA ASN A 256 -23.04 -8.60 -2.89
C ASN A 256 -23.47 -9.19 -4.24
N PRO A 257 -22.68 -9.04 -5.32
CA PRO A 257 -23.10 -9.60 -6.59
C PRO A 257 -23.00 -11.13 -6.49
N ALA A 258 -24.09 -11.82 -6.83
CA ALA A 258 -23.98 -13.20 -7.25
C ALA A 258 -23.21 -13.19 -8.59
N VAL A 259 -22.02 -13.77 -8.60
CA VAL A 259 -21.17 -13.84 -9.80
C VAL A 259 -21.29 -15.23 -10.40
N TYR A 260 -21.77 -15.29 -11.62
CA TYR A 260 -21.95 -16.53 -12.36
C TYR A 260 -20.66 -16.92 -13.06
N SER A 261 -20.34 -18.21 -13.03
CA SER A 261 -19.30 -18.79 -13.86
C SER A 261 -19.73 -18.82 -15.32
N ILE A 262 -18.76 -18.69 -16.20
CA ILE A 262 -18.87 -18.80 -17.65
C ILE A 262 -18.06 -20.03 -18.07
N ASP A 263 -18.40 -20.65 -19.19
CA ASP A 263 -17.65 -21.79 -19.72
C ASP A 263 -16.27 -21.34 -20.24
N LEU A 264 -15.20 -21.89 -19.66
CA LEU A 264 -13.82 -21.58 -20.03
C LEU A 264 -13.49 -22.00 -21.46
N ARG A 265 -14.06 -23.11 -21.94
CA ARG A 265 -13.76 -23.67 -23.25
C ARG A 265 -14.21 -22.69 -24.35
N TRP A 266 -15.46 -22.24 -24.23
CA TRP A 266 -16.06 -21.33 -25.19
C TRP A 266 -15.43 -19.95 -25.13
N PHE A 267 -15.17 -19.45 -23.93
CA PHE A 267 -14.43 -18.20 -23.72
C PHE A 267 -13.06 -18.23 -24.40
N SER A 268 -12.33 -19.34 -24.27
CA SER A 268 -11.00 -19.51 -24.89
C SER A 268 -11.09 -19.52 -26.42
N LYS A 269 -12.04 -20.27 -26.99
CA LYS A 269 -12.25 -20.35 -28.45
C LYS A 269 -12.56 -18.99 -29.08
N GLU A 270 -13.49 -18.23 -28.47
CA GLU A 270 -13.89 -16.90 -28.97
C GLU A 270 -12.81 -15.84 -28.74
N SER A 271 -11.94 -16.01 -27.74
CA SER A 271 -10.82 -15.10 -27.49
C SER A 271 -9.74 -15.19 -28.57
N VAL A 272 -9.60 -16.32 -29.27
CA VAL A 272 -8.58 -16.48 -30.31
C VAL A 272 -9.01 -15.85 -31.63
N THR A 273 -10.32 -15.82 -31.92
CA THR A 273 -10.89 -15.50 -33.22
C THR A 273 -11.40 -14.07 -33.35
N ASN A 274 -11.85 -13.45 -32.26
CA ASN A 274 -12.54 -12.15 -32.30
C ASN A 274 -11.64 -10.96 -32.00
N THR A 275 -11.95 -9.82 -32.63
CA THR A 275 -11.37 -8.52 -32.28
C THR A 275 -11.84 -8.07 -30.89
N THR A 276 -11.09 -7.17 -30.25
CA THR A 276 -11.37 -6.66 -28.90
C THR A 276 -12.81 -6.20 -28.70
N PHE A 277 -13.37 -5.49 -29.70
CA PHE A 277 -14.73 -4.99 -29.63
C PHE A 277 -15.75 -6.12 -29.74
N ALA A 278 -15.59 -7.03 -30.70
CA ALA A 278 -16.48 -8.17 -30.90
C ALA A 278 -16.45 -9.12 -29.69
N PHE A 279 -15.27 -9.36 -29.11
CA PHE A 279 -15.13 -10.21 -27.93
C PHE A 279 -15.80 -9.62 -26.69
N ARG A 280 -15.68 -8.30 -26.46
CA ARG A 280 -16.41 -7.61 -25.39
C ARG A 280 -17.92 -7.71 -25.57
N GLN A 281 -18.41 -7.53 -26.79
CA GLN A 281 -19.83 -7.64 -27.12
C GLN A 281 -20.35 -9.08 -26.92
N PHE A 282 -19.57 -10.07 -27.34
CA PHE A 282 -19.87 -11.48 -27.13
C PHE A 282 -20.06 -11.81 -25.65
N VAL A 283 -19.12 -11.36 -24.80
CA VAL A 283 -19.19 -11.56 -23.35
C VAL A 283 -20.38 -10.82 -22.72
N SER A 284 -20.66 -9.57 -23.14
CA SER A 284 -21.75 -8.77 -22.56
C SER A 284 -23.15 -9.23 -22.97
N THR A 285 -23.29 -9.85 -24.15
CA THR A 285 -24.59 -10.29 -24.68
C THR A 285 -24.97 -11.70 -24.24
N ASN A 286 -24.09 -12.38 -23.50
CA ASN A 286 -24.33 -13.72 -22.95
C ASN A 286 -24.80 -14.75 -24.01
N GLN A 287 -24.34 -14.61 -25.26
CA GLN A 287 -24.86 -15.37 -26.41
C GLN A 287 -24.63 -16.89 -26.31
N TRP A 288 -23.75 -17.37 -25.42
CA TRP A 288 -23.45 -18.79 -25.25
C TRP A 288 -24.55 -19.59 -24.53
N TRP A 289 -25.47 -18.94 -23.82
CA TRP A 289 -26.59 -19.62 -23.15
C TRP A 289 -27.84 -19.80 -24.04
N GLY A 290 -27.79 -19.35 -25.30
CA GLY A 290 -28.94 -19.32 -26.18
C GLY A 290 -30.03 -18.32 -25.76
N PRO A 291 -31.18 -18.29 -26.47
CA PRO A 291 -32.19 -17.23 -26.34
C PRO A 291 -32.89 -17.14 -24.98
N LEU A 292 -32.76 -18.15 -24.10
CA LEU A 292 -33.56 -18.27 -22.88
C LEU A 292 -32.97 -17.54 -21.66
N ASN A 293 -31.68 -17.19 -21.65
CA ASN A 293 -30.99 -16.61 -20.47
C ASN A 293 -30.32 -15.25 -20.73
N THR A 294 -30.83 -14.45 -21.66
CA THR A 294 -30.27 -13.15 -22.07
C THR A 294 -30.31 -12.03 -21.01
N ASN A 295 -30.82 -12.30 -19.81
CA ASN A 295 -31.02 -11.30 -18.74
C ASN A 295 -30.03 -11.42 -17.56
N ILE A 296 -28.97 -12.21 -17.68
CA ILE A 296 -27.90 -12.24 -16.67
C ILE A 296 -26.94 -11.09 -16.96
N ALA A 297 -26.88 -10.11 -16.05
CA ALA A 297 -25.96 -8.98 -16.15
C ALA A 297 -24.51 -9.44 -15.86
N VAL A 298 -23.75 -9.72 -16.93
CA VAL A 298 -22.32 -10.05 -16.83
C VAL A 298 -21.51 -8.75 -16.71
N PRO A 299 -20.57 -8.63 -15.75
CA PRO A 299 -19.73 -7.45 -15.65
C PRO A 299 -18.89 -7.22 -16.91
N PRO A 300 -18.57 -5.96 -17.27
CA PRO A 300 -17.76 -5.67 -18.45
C PRO A 300 -16.35 -6.25 -18.31
N LEU A 301 -15.88 -6.90 -19.37
CA LEU A 301 -14.53 -7.44 -19.44
C LEU A 301 -13.49 -6.32 -19.48
N VAL A 302 -12.44 -6.38 -18.67
CA VAL A 302 -11.34 -5.41 -18.67
C VAL A 302 -10.10 -6.05 -19.28
N ILE A 303 -9.77 -5.62 -20.50
CA ILE A 303 -8.60 -6.08 -21.26
C ILE A 303 -7.45 -5.11 -21.04
N LEU A 304 -6.32 -5.61 -20.53
CA LEU A 304 -5.10 -4.85 -20.25
C LEU A 304 -4.19 -4.74 -21.47
N LYS A 305 -4.03 -5.85 -22.20
CA LYS A 305 -3.15 -5.95 -23.37
C LYS A 305 -3.73 -6.90 -24.39
N THR A 306 -3.51 -6.57 -25.66
CA THR A 306 -3.89 -7.40 -26.81
C THR A 306 -2.66 -7.63 -27.67
N ASN A 307 -2.16 -8.86 -27.71
CA ASN A 307 -1.14 -9.29 -28.66
C ASN A 307 -1.85 -9.87 -29.90
N VAL A 308 -1.35 -9.53 -31.08
CA VAL A 308 -1.89 -10.05 -32.35
C VAL A 308 -0.80 -10.82 -33.06
N ASN A 309 -1.01 -12.12 -33.22
CA ASN A 309 -0.15 -13.00 -33.98
C ASN A 309 -0.86 -13.37 -35.29
N TRP A 310 -0.10 -13.58 -36.36
CA TRP A 310 -0.66 -13.97 -37.66
C TRP A 310 -0.32 -15.44 -37.94
N SER A 311 -1.33 -16.24 -38.23
CA SER A 311 -1.15 -17.65 -38.60
C SER A 311 -1.83 -17.98 -39.93
N MET A 312 -1.30 -18.99 -40.61
CA MET A 312 -1.82 -19.46 -41.90
C MET A 312 -2.95 -20.45 -41.63
N GLY A 313 -4.20 -20.03 -41.84
CA GLY A 313 -5.39 -20.86 -41.61
C GLY A 313 -6.01 -21.36 -42.92
N TRP A 314 -6.82 -22.43 -42.81
CA TRP A 314 -7.67 -22.88 -43.91
C TRP A 314 -9.00 -22.10 -43.91
N ALA A 315 -9.41 -21.63 -45.08
CA ALA A 315 -10.77 -21.18 -45.37
C ALA A 315 -11.42 -22.19 -46.31
N THR A 316 -12.57 -22.72 -45.93
CA THR A 316 -13.33 -23.69 -46.74
C THR A 316 -14.49 -22.97 -47.40
N ASN A 317 -14.45 -22.84 -48.72
CA ASN A 317 -15.60 -22.38 -49.50
C ASN A 317 -16.34 -23.62 -50.00
N VAL A 318 -17.57 -23.80 -49.55
CA VAL A 318 -18.45 -24.86 -50.04
C VAL A 318 -19.33 -24.25 -51.11
N THR A 319 -19.23 -24.77 -52.34
CA THR A 319 -20.05 -24.32 -53.46
C THR A 319 -20.98 -25.47 -53.86
N PRO A 320 -22.29 -25.38 -53.55
CA PRO A 320 -23.25 -26.36 -54.03
C PRO A 320 -23.50 -26.15 -55.53
N TYR A 321 -23.51 -27.23 -56.31
CA TYR A 321 -23.94 -27.20 -57.71
C TYR A 321 -24.77 -28.44 -58.04
N LEU A 322 -25.67 -28.29 -59.01
CA LEU A 322 -26.53 -29.37 -59.49
C LEU A 322 -25.87 -30.00 -60.72
N THR A 323 -25.72 -31.33 -60.70
CA THR A 323 -25.21 -32.09 -61.86
C THR A 323 -25.96 -33.41 -62.02
N ASN A 324 -26.00 -33.93 -63.25
CA ASN A 324 -26.47 -35.27 -63.53
C ASN A 324 -25.26 -36.21 -63.60
N PHE A 325 -25.27 -37.32 -62.85
CA PHE A 325 -24.21 -38.31 -62.93
C PHE A 325 -24.26 -39.06 -64.28
N PRO A 326 -23.12 -39.58 -64.79
CA PRO A 326 -23.13 -40.47 -65.94
C PRO A 326 -24.07 -41.65 -65.67
N TRP A 327 -24.93 -42.00 -66.64
CA TRP A 327 -25.92 -43.08 -66.57
C TRP A 327 -27.18 -42.82 -65.74
N THR A 328 -27.46 -41.59 -65.31
CA THR A 328 -28.76 -41.26 -64.70
C THR A 328 -29.91 -41.43 -65.72
N PRO A 329 -31.01 -42.14 -65.38
CA PRO A 329 -32.18 -42.30 -66.24
C PRO A 329 -32.73 -40.95 -66.74
N VAL A 330 -33.20 -40.94 -67.98
CA VAL A 330 -33.85 -39.75 -68.59
C VAL A 330 -35.08 -39.38 -67.75
N GLY A 331 -35.10 -38.14 -67.23
CA GLY A 331 -36.18 -37.61 -66.40
C GLY A 331 -35.88 -37.51 -64.89
N GLN A 332 -34.70 -37.97 -64.42
CA GLN A 332 -34.31 -37.80 -63.02
C GLN A 332 -33.87 -36.34 -62.73
N PRO A 333 -34.33 -35.71 -61.64
CA PRO A 333 -33.90 -34.37 -61.26
C PRO A 333 -32.39 -34.31 -60.98
N PRO A 334 -31.72 -33.17 -61.24
CA PRO A 334 -30.30 -33.00 -61.00
C PRO A 334 -29.92 -33.29 -59.55
N THR A 335 -28.81 -34.01 -59.35
CA THR A 335 -28.28 -34.31 -58.01
C THR A 335 -27.43 -33.16 -57.50
N LEU A 336 -27.67 -32.74 -56.25
CA LEU A 336 -26.89 -31.71 -55.55
C LEU A 336 -25.54 -32.27 -55.12
N VAL A 337 -24.46 -31.65 -55.59
CA VAL A 337 -23.08 -31.99 -55.27
C VAL A 337 -22.41 -30.80 -54.59
N TYR A 338 -21.68 -31.05 -53.51
CA TYR A 338 -20.92 -30.03 -52.79
C TYR A 338 -19.47 -30.05 -53.25
N LEU A 339 -18.99 -28.95 -53.84
CA LEU A 339 -17.57 -28.75 -54.09
C LEU A 339 -16.96 -28.02 -52.88
N THR A 340 -16.08 -28.68 -52.13
CA THR A 340 -15.38 -28.06 -51.00
C THR A 340 -13.97 -27.64 -51.41
N ASN A 341 -13.78 -26.35 -51.68
CA ASN A 341 -12.47 -25.79 -51.96
C ASN A 341 -11.81 -25.30 -50.67
N LYS A 342 -10.59 -25.78 -50.38
CA LYS A 342 -9.78 -25.33 -49.24
C LYS A 342 -8.71 -24.35 -49.71
N VAL A 343 -8.80 -23.09 -49.28
CA VAL A 343 -7.81 -22.05 -49.61
C VAL A 343 -7.04 -21.68 -48.33
N ARG A 344 -5.74 -21.42 -48.44
CA ARG A 344 -4.94 -20.90 -47.32
C ARG A 344 -5.06 -19.38 -47.27
N THR A 345 -5.44 -18.85 -46.12
CA THR A 345 -5.56 -17.41 -45.88
C THR A 345 -4.91 -17.04 -44.56
N PHE A 346 -4.37 -15.83 -44.47
CA PHE A 346 -3.86 -15.29 -43.21
C PHE A 346 -5.03 -14.99 -42.28
N LYS A 347 -4.98 -15.56 -41.08
CA LYS A 347 -5.95 -15.29 -40.02
C LYS A 347 -5.22 -14.64 -38.84
N PRO A 348 -5.73 -13.53 -38.30
CA PRO A 348 -5.21 -12.99 -37.05
C PRO A 348 -5.64 -13.92 -35.91
N GLN A 349 -4.70 -14.14 -34.99
CA GLN A 349 -4.90 -14.84 -33.73
C GLN A 349 -4.63 -13.83 -32.61
N PHE A 350 -5.62 -13.67 -31.75
CA PHE A 350 -5.55 -12.74 -30.63
C PHE A 350 -5.13 -13.46 -29.35
N ASP A 351 -4.29 -12.78 -28.57
CA ASP A 351 -3.89 -13.19 -27.23
C ASP A 351 -4.14 -12.02 -26.27
N TYR A 352 -4.93 -12.27 -25.24
CA TYR A 352 -5.51 -11.25 -24.37
C TYR A 352 -5.01 -11.41 -22.94
N ILE A 353 -4.56 -10.30 -22.34
CA ILE A 353 -4.29 -10.22 -20.91
C ILE A 353 -5.45 -9.44 -20.26
N PHE A 354 -6.09 -10.03 -19.27
CA PHE A 354 -7.27 -9.49 -18.59
C PHE A 354 -6.94 -8.99 -17.18
N ALA A 355 -7.71 -8.01 -16.68
CA ALA A 355 -7.57 -7.50 -15.30
C ALA A 355 -8.52 -8.18 -14.30
N ASN A 356 -9.72 -8.57 -14.75
CA ASN A 356 -10.84 -8.96 -13.87
C ASN A 356 -11.37 -10.38 -14.13
N VAL A 357 -10.50 -11.26 -14.62
CA VAL A 357 -10.81 -12.65 -15.00
C VAL A 357 -10.13 -13.62 -14.05
N ILE A 358 -10.89 -14.56 -13.51
CA ILE A 358 -10.41 -15.69 -12.69
C ILE A 358 -10.76 -16.98 -13.43
N THR A 359 -9.81 -17.89 -13.55
CA THR A 359 -10.02 -19.18 -14.23
C THR A 359 -9.92 -20.34 -13.25
N ASN A 360 -10.86 -21.26 -13.32
CA ASN A 360 -10.85 -22.54 -12.62
C ASN A 360 -10.78 -23.68 -13.65
N ILE A 361 -9.59 -24.23 -13.86
CA ILE A 361 -9.36 -25.30 -14.83
C ILE A 361 -9.69 -26.63 -14.16
N HIS A 362 -10.73 -27.29 -14.64
CA HIS A 362 -11.13 -28.63 -14.18
C HIS A 362 -10.43 -29.72 -14.99
N VAL A 363 -10.37 -29.53 -16.33
CA VAL A 363 -9.67 -30.42 -17.26
C VAL A 363 -8.62 -29.62 -18.03
N PRO A 364 -7.32 -29.91 -17.82
CA PRO A 364 -6.26 -29.24 -18.56
C PRO A 364 -6.25 -29.65 -20.04
N GLU A 365 -5.63 -28.82 -20.89
CA GLU A 365 -5.61 -28.98 -22.36
C GLU A 365 -5.13 -30.37 -22.81
N ASP A 366 -4.15 -30.95 -22.12
CA ASP A 366 -3.59 -32.27 -22.44
C ASP A 366 -4.58 -33.43 -22.28
N LYS A 367 -5.65 -33.22 -21.50
CA LYS A 367 -6.70 -34.21 -21.23
C LYS A 367 -8.07 -33.78 -21.76
N SER A 368 -8.13 -32.66 -22.46
CA SER A 368 -9.36 -32.10 -22.99
C SER A 368 -9.85 -32.91 -24.18
N MET A 369 -11.04 -33.49 -24.06
CA MET A 369 -11.66 -34.31 -25.08
C MET A 369 -13.14 -33.99 -25.23
N VAL A 370 -13.62 -34.04 -26.47
CA VAL A 370 -14.99 -33.66 -26.83
C VAL A 370 -15.59 -34.74 -27.70
N GLU A 371 -16.84 -35.09 -27.42
CA GLU A 371 -17.59 -36.05 -28.20
C GLU A 371 -18.21 -35.34 -29.41
N TYR A 372 -17.77 -35.72 -30.61
CA TYR A 372 -18.38 -35.31 -31.88
C TYR A 372 -19.31 -36.42 -32.36
N ARG A 373 -20.59 -36.11 -32.54
CA ARG A 373 -21.59 -37.01 -33.09
C ARG A 373 -22.04 -36.48 -34.44
N SER A 374 -21.73 -37.22 -35.50
CA SER A 374 -22.31 -36.98 -36.82
C SER A 374 -23.39 -38.02 -37.08
N TRP A 375 -24.55 -37.64 -37.58
CA TRP A 375 -25.50 -38.60 -38.13
C TRP A 375 -25.81 -38.32 -39.59
N GLU A 376 -25.87 -39.42 -40.35
CA GLU A 376 -26.23 -39.41 -41.75
C GLU A 376 -27.58 -40.11 -41.91
N VAL A 377 -28.53 -39.42 -42.52
CA VAL A 377 -29.80 -40.03 -42.96
C VAL A 377 -29.55 -40.64 -44.34
N VAL A 378 -29.37 -41.96 -44.38
CA VAL A 378 -29.22 -42.68 -45.64
C VAL A 378 -30.57 -43.29 -46.03
N PRO A 379 -31.19 -42.85 -47.15
CA PRO A 379 -32.35 -43.53 -47.69
C PRO A 379 -31.91 -44.87 -48.29
N LYS A 380 -32.28 -45.99 -47.65
CA LYS A 380 -32.10 -47.34 -48.19
C LYS A 380 -33.35 -47.77 -48.93
N ALA A 381 -33.54 -47.32 -50.17
CA ALA A 381 -34.52 -47.92 -51.06
C ALA A 381 -33.86 -49.05 -51.87
N PRO A 382 -34.30 -50.32 -51.76
CA PRO A 382 -33.95 -51.33 -52.77
C PRO A 382 -34.34 -50.83 -54.16
N LEU A 383 -33.59 -51.19 -55.21
CA LEU A 383 -33.83 -50.79 -56.62
C LEU A 383 -35.25 -51.08 -57.17
N TRP A 384 -36.12 -51.72 -56.39
CA TRP A 384 -37.47 -52.16 -56.75
C TRP A 384 -38.55 -51.75 -55.71
N SER A 385 -38.26 -50.79 -54.83
CA SER A 385 -39.22 -50.35 -53.80
C SER A 385 -40.42 -49.61 -54.41
N VAL A 386 -41.61 -49.86 -53.86
CA VAL A 386 -42.86 -49.19 -54.29
C VAL A 386 -42.78 -47.69 -54.01
N VAL A 387 -43.31 -46.88 -54.94
CA VAL A 387 -43.44 -45.42 -54.81
C VAL A 387 -44.12 -45.08 -53.46
N GLY A 388 -43.38 -44.39 -52.59
CA GLY A 388 -43.85 -43.97 -51.26
C GLY A 388 -43.19 -44.69 -50.07
N SER A 389 -42.32 -45.68 -50.29
CA SER A 389 -41.55 -46.32 -49.20
C SER A 389 -40.15 -45.69 -49.05
N ILE A 390 -39.90 -44.99 -47.93
CA ILE A 390 -38.57 -44.46 -47.58
C ILE A 390 -38.11 -45.15 -46.29
N PRO A 391 -37.30 -46.22 -46.35
CA PRO A 391 -36.57 -46.70 -45.20
C PRO A 391 -35.42 -45.70 -44.95
N THR A 392 -35.62 -44.76 -44.05
CA THR A 392 -34.54 -43.92 -43.54
C THR A 392 -33.80 -44.68 -42.44
N THR A 393 -32.54 -45.02 -42.70
CA THR A 393 -31.62 -45.43 -41.63
C THR A 393 -30.80 -44.23 -41.22
N THR A 394 -30.88 -43.85 -39.95
CA THR A 394 -29.95 -42.89 -39.34
C THR A 394 -28.74 -43.65 -38.83
N ASN A 395 -27.60 -43.48 -39.49
CA ASN A 395 -26.33 -43.98 -38.95
C ASN A 395 -25.74 -42.89 -38.06
N TYR A 396 -25.50 -43.21 -36.78
CA TYR A 396 -24.79 -42.32 -35.86
C TYR A 396 -23.32 -42.75 -35.80
N THR A 397 -22.43 -41.80 -36.05
CA THR A 397 -21.00 -41.99 -35.86
C THR A 397 -20.55 -41.07 -34.73
N VAL A 398 -20.05 -41.67 -33.65
CA VAL A 398 -19.50 -40.94 -32.50
C VAL A 398 -17.98 -41.01 -32.57
N THR A 399 -17.33 -39.86 -32.49
CA THR A 399 -15.87 -39.74 -32.48
C THR A 399 -15.44 -38.85 -31.33
N ILE A 400 -14.51 -39.32 -30.50
CA ILE A 400 -13.90 -38.51 -29.45
C ILE A 400 -12.69 -37.83 -30.07
N LYS A 401 -12.64 -36.50 -30.04
CA LYS A 401 -11.50 -35.71 -30.52
C LYS A 401 -10.86 -34.97 -29.37
N ASN A 402 -9.54 -34.86 -29.43
CA ASN A 402 -8.80 -33.98 -28.54
C ASN A 402 -9.13 -32.53 -28.89
N ASP A 403 -9.40 -31.74 -27.87
CA ASP A 403 -9.76 -30.33 -28.02
C ASP A 403 -8.59 -29.46 -27.56
N PRO A 404 -8.13 -28.48 -28.35
CA PRO A 404 -6.98 -27.64 -28.00
C PRO A 404 -7.31 -26.58 -26.93
N TYR A 405 -8.45 -26.69 -26.26
CA TYR A 405 -8.91 -25.73 -25.26
C TYR A 405 -9.17 -26.44 -23.92
N PRO A 406 -8.75 -25.87 -22.78
CA PRO A 406 -9.03 -26.43 -21.47
C PRO A 406 -10.52 -26.33 -21.13
N HIS A 407 -11.04 -27.31 -20.37
CA HIS A 407 -12.41 -27.26 -19.84
C HIS A 407 -12.41 -26.81 -18.38
N GLY A 408 -13.41 -26.02 -18.04
CA GLY A 408 -13.58 -25.51 -16.70
C GLY A 408 -14.42 -24.25 -16.71
N GLU A 409 -14.14 -23.36 -15.76
CA GLU A 409 -14.95 -22.19 -15.51
C GLU A 409 -14.12 -20.92 -15.52
N ILE A 410 -14.75 -19.83 -15.92
CA ILE A 410 -14.21 -18.49 -15.82
C ILE A 410 -15.20 -17.59 -15.08
N ILE A 411 -14.67 -16.78 -14.17
CA ILE A 411 -15.44 -15.83 -13.36
C ILE A 411 -14.97 -14.43 -13.76
N ILE A 412 -15.92 -13.57 -14.13
CA ILE A 412 -15.64 -12.16 -14.42
C ILE A 412 -16.12 -11.32 -13.24
N LEU A 413 -15.18 -10.59 -12.64
CA LEU A 413 -15.45 -9.77 -11.48
C LEU A 413 -15.83 -8.34 -11.89
N PRO A 414 -16.83 -7.72 -11.25
CA PRO A 414 -17.06 -6.29 -11.40
C PRO A 414 -15.84 -5.49 -10.91
N THR A 415 -15.54 -4.37 -11.57
CA THR A 415 -14.36 -3.55 -11.24
C THR A 415 -14.71 -2.18 -10.66
N THR A 416 -15.99 -1.89 -10.46
CA THR A 416 -16.43 -0.56 -10.03
C THR A 416 -16.17 -0.38 -8.53
N ASN A 417 -15.12 0.37 -8.19
CA ASN A 417 -14.79 0.77 -6.82
C ASN A 417 -14.46 -0.38 -5.86
N VAL A 418 -13.95 -1.50 -6.38
CA VAL A 418 -13.61 -2.70 -5.62
C VAL A 418 -12.17 -3.12 -5.94
N ILE A 419 -11.42 -3.50 -4.91
CA ILE A 419 -10.00 -3.88 -5.03
C ILE A 419 -9.77 -5.39 -5.08
N GLY A 420 -10.78 -6.17 -4.69
CA GLY A 420 -10.75 -7.63 -4.63
C GLY A 420 -12.08 -8.17 -4.13
N TYR A 421 -12.24 -9.49 -4.14
CA TYR A 421 -13.46 -10.14 -3.68
C TYR A 421 -13.13 -11.29 -2.76
N HIS A 422 -13.81 -11.40 -1.62
CA HIS A 422 -13.77 -12.61 -0.82
C HIS A 422 -14.91 -13.53 -1.24
N PHE A 423 -14.59 -14.72 -1.74
CA PHE A 423 -15.59 -15.71 -2.11
C PHE A 423 -15.99 -16.55 -0.89
N THR A 424 -17.29 -16.76 -0.71
CA THR A 424 -17.82 -17.75 0.25
C THR A 424 -18.41 -18.94 -0.51
N ASP A 425 -18.40 -20.11 0.12
CA ASP A 425 -18.86 -21.36 -0.50
C ASP A 425 -20.34 -21.28 -0.91
N MET A 426 -20.58 -21.83 -2.09
CA MET A 426 -21.84 -21.82 -2.84
C MET A 426 -22.87 -22.84 -2.39
N GLN A 427 -24.13 -22.42 -2.43
CA GLN A 427 -25.29 -23.29 -2.60
C GLN A 427 -25.77 -23.15 -4.06
N PHE A 428 -26.30 -24.22 -4.66
CA PHE A 428 -26.74 -24.39 -6.05
C PHE A 428 -25.68 -24.97 -7.02
N GLU A 429 -25.53 -26.29 -6.95
CA GLU A 429 -24.93 -27.10 -8.01
C GLU A 429 -26.04 -27.51 -9.00
N LYS A 430 -25.96 -27.06 -10.25
CA LYS A 430 -26.67 -27.71 -11.35
C LYS A 430 -25.65 -28.02 -12.44
N VAL A 431 -25.11 -29.23 -12.43
CA VAL A 431 -24.31 -29.77 -13.53
C VAL A 431 -25.25 -29.90 -14.73
N ASN A 432 -25.18 -28.93 -15.65
CA ASN A 432 -25.88 -29.03 -16.92
C ASN A 432 -24.92 -29.68 -17.92
N THR A 433 -25.18 -30.92 -18.29
CA THR A 433 -24.66 -31.45 -19.56
C THR A 433 -25.39 -30.71 -20.68
N LEU A 434 -24.75 -29.69 -21.26
CA LEU A 434 -25.25 -29.07 -22.48
C LEU A 434 -25.15 -30.12 -23.59
N THR A 435 -26.30 -30.61 -24.04
CA THR A 435 -26.45 -31.47 -25.19
C THR A 435 -27.10 -30.65 -26.30
N ASN A 436 -26.52 -30.72 -27.51
CA ASN A 436 -26.96 -30.05 -28.74
C ASN A 436 -26.79 -28.52 -28.80
N ILE A 437 -25.66 -28.07 -29.37
CA ILE A 437 -25.73 -27.03 -30.39
C ILE A 437 -25.75 -27.75 -31.73
N ILE A 438 -26.92 -27.73 -32.39
CA ILE A 438 -27.04 -28.16 -33.77
C ILE A 438 -26.43 -27.05 -34.63
N THR A 439 -25.16 -27.18 -35.00
CA THR A 439 -24.62 -26.38 -36.09
C THR A 439 -25.11 -26.98 -37.41
N ASP A 440 -26.12 -26.34 -38.00
CA ASP A 440 -26.59 -26.63 -39.35
C ASP A 440 -25.46 -26.38 -40.34
N THR A 441 -24.60 -27.37 -40.55
CA THR A 441 -23.48 -27.21 -41.48
C THR A 441 -23.89 -27.55 -42.92
N ASN A 442 -25.17 -27.85 -43.19
CA ASN A 442 -25.71 -27.99 -44.56
C ASN A 442 -27.26 -28.02 -44.66
N SER A 443 -28.00 -27.41 -43.73
CA SER A 443 -29.47 -27.39 -43.85
C SER A 443 -29.94 -26.29 -44.81
N LEU A 444 -30.41 -26.68 -46.00
CA LEU A 444 -31.22 -25.81 -46.88
C LEU A 444 -32.65 -25.61 -46.36
N ALA A 445 -33.02 -26.24 -45.25
CA ALA A 445 -34.24 -25.94 -44.52
C ALA A 445 -33.88 -25.06 -43.34
N ASN A 446 -34.19 -23.76 -43.45
CA ASN A 446 -34.29 -22.84 -42.32
C ASN A 446 -35.17 -23.46 -41.23
N PRO A 447 -34.61 -24.02 -40.12
CA PRO A 447 -35.43 -24.60 -39.07
C PRO A 447 -35.84 -23.56 -38.03
N SER A 448 -35.32 -22.33 -38.12
CA SER A 448 -35.47 -21.25 -37.14
C SER A 448 -36.14 -20.04 -37.77
N GLY A 449 -37.27 -20.27 -38.45
CA GLY A 449 -38.02 -19.24 -39.17
C GLY A 449 -38.41 -18.06 -38.29
N ASN A 450 -37.58 -17.01 -38.30
CA ASN A 450 -37.91 -15.70 -37.73
C ASN A 450 -37.23 -14.61 -38.57
N LEU A 451 -37.83 -14.23 -39.70
CA LEU A 451 -37.80 -12.88 -40.30
C LEU A 451 -38.99 -12.74 -41.28
N PRO A 452 -39.45 -11.50 -41.54
CA PRO A 452 -40.86 -11.16 -41.67
C PRO A 452 -41.27 -10.94 -43.12
N GLY A 453 -42.44 -11.45 -43.47
CA GLY A 453 -43.12 -11.07 -44.72
C GLY A 453 -42.62 -11.80 -45.95
N GLN A 454 -43.02 -13.06 -46.11
CA GLN A 454 -43.72 -13.59 -47.29
C GLN A 454 -43.83 -15.10 -47.11
N GLY A 455 -45.08 -15.61 -47.10
CA GLY A 455 -45.35 -17.02 -47.31
C GLY A 455 -44.76 -17.42 -48.66
N GLY A 456 -43.77 -18.28 -48.63
CA GLY A 456 -43.01 -18.70 -49.80
C GLY A 456 -41.95 -19.72 -49.43
N GLY A 457 -42.30 -20.70 -48.58
CA GLY A 457 -41.58 -21.97 -48.62
C GLY A 457 -41.66 -22.49 -50.06
N LEU A 458 -40.54 -22.95 -50.61
CA LEU A 458 -40.52 -23.63 -51.92
C LEU A 458 -41.42 -24.86 -51.83
N GLY A 459 -42.68 -24.65 -52.19
CA GLY A 459 -43.79 -25.56 -51.99
C GLY A 459 -44.96 -25.16 -52.87
N ALA A 460 -44.70 -24.98 -54.17
CA ALA A 460 -45.71 -25.02 -55.21
C ALA A 460 -45.21 -25.96 -56.32
N GLY A 461 -45.86 -27.12 -56.45
CA GLY A 461 -45.59 -28.10 -57.49
C GLY A 461 -45.18 -29.46 -56.92
N GLY A 462 -46.09 -30.43 -56.99
CA GLY A 462 -45.90 -31.81 -56.55
C GLY A 462 -44.75 -32.53 -57.27
N GLY A 463 -43.54 -32.34 -56.78
CA GLY A 463 -42.39 -33.19 -57.03
C GLY A 463 -42.12 -34.04 -55.78
N VAL A 464 -42.08 -35.36 -55.95
CA VAL A 464 -41.63 -36.31 -54.93
C VAL A 464 -40.20 -35.92 -54.54
N ILE A 465 -40.02 -35.33 -53.35
CA ILE A 465 -38.70 -35.00 -52.81
C ILE A 465 -38.04 -36.33 -52.42
N THR A 466 -37.23 -36.86 -53.32
CA THR A 466 -36.40 -38.04 -53.10
C THR A 466 -34.98 -37.57 -52.79
N ASN A 467 -34.43 -38.05 -51.66
CA ASN A 467 -33.08 -37.82 -51.13
C ASN A 467 -32.80 -36.46 -50.46
N PHE A 468 -33.13 -36.37 -49.16
CA PHE A 468 -32.38 -35.52 -48.24
C PHE A 468 -31.18 -36.32 -47.70
N VAL A 469 -29.97 -35.92 -48.06
CA VAL A 469 -28.73 -36.30 -47.36
C VAL A 469 -28.32 -35.08 -46.56
N GLY A 470 -28.73 -35.03 -45.29
CA GLY A 470 -28.28 -34.01 -44.34
C GLY A 470 -27.19 -34.61 -43.46
N LEU A 471 -26.00 -34.02 -43.48
CA LEU A 471 -24.99 -34.23 -42.44
C LEU A 471 -25.27 -33.20 -41.34
N MET A 472 -25.65 -33.70 -40.17
CA MET A 472 -25.75 -32.90 -38.95
C MET A 472 -24.66 -33.33 -38.00
N GLU A 473 -23.98 -32.35 -37.41
CA GLU A 473 -22.91 -32.54 -36.45
C GLU A 473 -23.34 -31.93 -35.11
N ASP A 474 -23.24 -32.72 -34.05
CA ASP A 474 -23.41 -32.32 -32.65
C ASP A 474 -22.08 -32.48 -31.92
N GLU A 475 -21.84 -31.56 -31.00
CA GLU A 475 -20.65 -31.50 -30.15
C GLU A 475 -21.14 -31.53 -28.70
N VAL A 476 -20.73 -32.55 -27.93
CA VAL A 476 -21.15 -32.73 -26.53
C VAL A 476 -19.97 -32.56 -25.59
N TRP A 477 -20.12 -31.70 -24.59
CA TRP A 477 -19.12 -31.46 -23.54
C TRP A 477 -19.78 -31.22 -22.18
N GLN A 478 -18.98 -31.37 -21.12
CA GLN A 478 -19.42 -31.08 -19.76
C GLN A 478 -19.11 -29.62 -19.41
N SER A 479 -20.12 -28.90 -18.94
CA SER A 479 -19.99 -27.52 -18.47
C SER A 479 -20.63 -27.44 -17.08
N THR A 480 -19.90 -26.92 -16.11
CA THR A 480 -20.42 -26.65 -14.77
C THR A 480 -20.82 -25.17 -14.70
N ASN A 481 -21.96 -24.88 -14.09
CA ASN A 481 -22.40 -23.50 -13.86
C ASN A 481 -22.57 -23.24 -12.36
N HIS A 482 -21.54 -22.66 -11.80
CA HIS A 482 -21.43 -22.23 -10.43
C HIS A 482 -21.82 -20.75 -10.26
N ALA A 483 -22.44 -20.40 -9.12
CA ALA A 483 -22.87 -19.04 -8.81
C ALA A 483 -22.29 -18.54 -7.47
N TYR A 484 -21.16 -17.86 -7.50
CA TYR A 484 -20.40 -17.50 -6.30
C TYR A 484 -20.98 -16.26 -5.63
N LEU A 485 -21.08 -16.27 -4.30
CA LEU A 485 -21.30 -15.04 -3.54
C LEU A 485 -19.94 -14.35 -3.37
N ALA A 486 -19.77 -13.24 -4.08
CA ALA A 486 -18.53 -12.48 -4.04
C ALA A 486 -18.70 -11.27 -3.12
N HIS A 487 -17.99 -11.25 -2.00
CA HIS A 487 -18.00 -10.12 -1.07
C HIS A 487 -16.96 -9.09 -1.52
N PRO A 488 -17.37 -7.88 -1.96
CA PRO A 488 -16.43 -6.87 -2.41
C PRO A 488 -15.55 -6.40 -1.25
N ILE A 489 -14.25 -6.29 -1.52
CA ILE A 489 -13.26 -5.65 -0.68
C ILE A 489 -13.07 -4.23 -1.22
N VAL A 490 -13.26 -3.23 -0.38
CA VAL A 490 -13.12 -1.83 -0.76
C VAL A 490 -12.09 -1.12 0.11
N LEU A 491 -11.48 -0.10 -0.50
CA LEU A 491 -10.59 0.83 0.19
C LEU A 491 -11.34 2.12 0.47
N GLN A 492 -11.40 2.52 1.74
CA GLN A 492 -12.05 3.75 2.14
C GLN A 492 -11.07 4.73 2.79
N THR A 493 -11.27 6.01 2.48
CA THR A 493 -10.59 7.15 3.09
C THR A 493 -11.58 7.91 3.96
N ASN A 494 -11.80 7.42 5.19
CA ASN A 494 -12.72 8.05 6.13
C ASN A 494 -11.95 8.79 7.23
N SER A 495 -12.57 9.83 7.78
CA SER A 495 -12.22 10.36 9.09
C SER A 495 -12.81 9.42 10.14
N LEU A 496 -12.00 8.91 11.05
CA LEU A 496 -12.44 7.94 12.07
C LEU A 496 -11.91 8.35 13.43
N LEU A 497 -12.64 7.99 14.48
CA LEU A 497 -12.13 8.05 15.84
C LEU A 497 -11.19 6.87 16.05
N VAL A 498 -9.87 7.11 16.00
CA VAL A 498 -8.83 6.07 16.00
C VAL A 498 -7.96 6.15 17.24
N GLY A 499 -7.57 4.99 17.74
CA GLY A 499 -6.61 4.85 18.83
C GLY A 499 -5.17 5.14 18.36
N GLY A 500 -4.26 5.35 19.30
CA GLY A 500 -2.84 5.53 18.96
C GLY A 500 -2.23 4.28 18.31
N ILE A 501 -1.29 4.49 17.38
CA ILE A 501 -0.62 3.44 16.61
C ILE A 501 0.36 2.56 17.40
N ASP A 502 0.55 2.84 18.70
CA ASP A 502 1.40 2.12 19.65
C ASP A 502 2.92 2.19 19.37
N LYS A 503 3.35 2.03 18.11
CA LYS A 503 4.75 2.10 17.71
C LYS A 503 4.91 2.59 16.28
N ILE A 504 5.81 3.55 16.09
CA ILE A 504 6.28 3.99 14.77
C ILE A 504 7.50 3.13 14.37
N ARG A 505 7.56 2.77 13.09
CA ARG A 505 8.67 2.06 12.46
C ARG A 505 9.15 2.85 11.25
N TYR A 506 10.43 3.19 11.28
CA TYR A 506 11.14 3.82 10.18
C TYR A 506 11.75 2.73 9.30
N LEU A 507 11.29 2.66 8.05
CA LEU A 507 11.72 1.66 7.08
C LEU A 507 12.48 2.33 5.96
N ARG A 508 13.69 1.84 5.68
CA ARG A 508 14.47 2.32 4.54
C ARG A 508 13.82 1.83 3.25
N MET A 509 13.47 2.76 2.37
CA MET A 509 13.19 2.46 0.98
C MET A 509 14.49 2.60 0.19
N GLN A 510 15.05 1.47 -0.26
CA GLN A 510 16.10 1.48 -1.24
C GLN A 510 15.45 1.86 -2.57
N GLY A 511 15.57 3.13 -2.96
CA GLY A 511 15.22 3.53 -4.31
C GLY A 511 16.11 2.72 -5.25
N ASP A 512 15.51 1.85 -6.07
CA ASP A 512 16.16 1.49 -7.33
C ASP A 512 16.42 2.84 -8.00
N SER A 513 17.71 3.15 -8.24
CA SER A 513 18.12 4.47 -8.72
C SER A 513 17.22 4.89 -9.87
N LEU A 514 16.61 6.08 -9.77
CA LEU A 514 15.81 6.68 -10.87
C LEU A 514 16.63 6.84 -12.17
N VAL A 515 17.94 6.55 -12.13
CA VAL A 515 18.90 6.56 -13.25
C VAL A 515 18.97 5.23 -14.01
N THR A 516 18.31 4.15 -13.58
CA THR A 516 18.14 3.00 -14.50
C THR A 516 16.95 3.28 -15.43
N THR A 517 17.26 3.81 -16.61
CA THR A 517 16.36 4.06 -17.75
C THR A 517 15.68 2.80 -18.31
N ASN A 518 15.77 1.66 -17.61
CA ASN A 518 15.16 0.41 -18.03
C ASN A 518 13.96 0.06 -17.14
N TYR A 519 13.01 1.01 -17.03
CA TYR A 519 11.63 0.71 -16.64
C TYR A 519 10.95 -0.03 -17.81
N SER A 520 11.38 -1.25 -18.11
CA SER A 520 10.58 -2.11 -18.96
C SER A 520 9.32 -2.51 -18.19
N GLN A 521 8.12 -2.22 -18.72
CA GLN A 521 6.84 -2.75 -18.22
C GLN A 521 6.89 -4.27 -17.97
N GLU A 522 7.80 -4.97 -18.64
CA GLU A 522 8.03 -6.41 -18.54
C GLU A 522 8.60 -6.87 -17.19
N ARG A 523 9.29 -6.02 -16.41
CA ARG A 523 9.91 -6.41 -15.13
C ARG A 523 8.87 -6.83 -14.07
N PHE A 524 7.65 -6.28 -14.17
CA PHE A 524 6.54 -6.54 -13.23
C PHE A 524 5.48 -7.51 -13.75
N ILE A 525 5.52 -7.87 -15.05
CA ILE A 525 4.46 -8.63 -15.73
C ILE A 525 5.00 -9.96 -16.29
N ASN A 526 6.30 -10.24 -16.14
CA ASN A 526 6.89 -11.49 -16.61
C ASN A 526 6.40 -12.67 -15.73
N LYS A 527 5.29 -13.29 -16.16
CA LYS A 527 4.51 -14.37 -15.51
C LYS A 527 3.22 -13.92 -14.79
N TYR A 528 2.42 -13.04 -15.37
CA TYR A 528 1.01 -12.92 -14.96
C TYR A 528 0.33 -14.29 -15.16
N LYS A 529 0.16 -15.05 -14.09
CA LYS A 529 -0.67 -16.26 -14.05
C LYS A 529 -2.06 -15.83 -13.61
N TYR A 530 -3.09 -16.37 -14.26
CA TYR A 530 -4.46 -16.22 -13.80
C TYR A 530 -4.56 -16.50 -12.29
N PRO A 531 -5.24 -15.66 -11.50
CA PRO A 531 -5.51 -15.96 -10.11
C PRO A 531 -6.23 -17.31 -10.04
N ASN A 532 -5.72 -18.24 -9.25
CA ASN A 532 -6.39 -19.51 -8.99
C ASN A 532 -7.22 -19.35 -7.71
N LEU A 533 -8.48 -19.82 -7.72
CA LEU A 533 -9.39 -19.83 -6.56
C LEU A 533 -8.73 -20.43 -5.31
N THR A 534 -7.86 -21.43 -5.47
CA THR A 534 -7.14 -22.08 -4.37
C THR A 534 -6.10 -21.20 -3.67
N LYS A 535 -5.60 -20.15 -4.33
CA LYS A 535 -4.56 -19.26 -3.76
C LYS A 535 -5.12 -17.96 -3.19
N GLN A 536 -6.36 -17.59 -3.50
CA GLN A 536 -7.01 -16.35 -3.03
C GLN A 536 -6.09 -15.09 -3.12
N THR A 537 -5.13 -15.06 -4.05
CA THR A 537 -4.18 -13.95 -4.19
C THR A 537 -4.80 -12.90 -5.10
N PHE A 538 -5.29 -11.82 -4.51
CA PHE A 538 -5.84 -10.68 -5.24
C PHE A 538 -4.75 -9.65 -5.50
N ASN A 539 -4.64 -9.19 -6.75
CA ASN A 539 -3.81 -8.03 -7.08
C ASN A 539 -4.67 -6.77 -6.86
N TYR A 540 -4.24 -5.93 -5.93
CA TYR A 540 -4.91 -4.68 -5.59
C TYR A 540 -4.90 -3.72 -6.79
N ILE A 541 -6.07 -3.34 -7.30
CA ILE A 541 -6.22 -2.23 -8.25
C ILE A 541 -6.56 -0.99 -7.43
N ILE A 542 -5.69 0.02 -7.39
CA ILE A 542 -5.97 1.27 -6.65
C ILE A 542 -7.06 2.06 -7.41
N PRO A 543 -8.24 2.32 -6.81
CA PRO A 543 -9.27 3.10 -7.47
C PRO A 543 -8.81 4.55 -7.70
N ASN A 544 -9.15 5.11 -8.86
CA ASN A 544 -8.97 6.53 -9.22
C ASN A 544 -7.54 7.10 -9.25
N SER A 545 -6.48 6.27 -9.35
CA SER A 545 -5.12 6.77 -9.63
C SER A 545 -4.79 6.73 -11.12
N VAL A 546 -4.08 7.74 -11.64
CA VAL A 546 -3.50 7.71 -13.01
C VAL A 546 -2.57 6.49 -13.17
N THR A 547 -2.01 6.01 -12.05
CA THR A 547 -1.19 4.81 -11.90
C THR A 547 -1.95 3.50 -12.00
N ALA A 548 -3.29 3.51 -11.91
CA ALA A 548 -4.16 2.35 -12.11
C ALA A 548 -4.01 1.72 -13.52
N VAL A 549 -3.44 2.48 -14.46
CA VAL A 549 -3.14 2.02 -15.82
C VAL A 549 -1.80 1.26 -15.90
N THR A 550 -0.91 1.43 -14.92
CA THR A 550 0.49 0.95 -15.03
C THR A 550 0.81 -0.33 -14.27
N ASN A 551 -0.12 -0.90 -13.48
CA ASN A 551 0.06 -2.19 -12.79
C ASN A 551 1.39 -2.34 -12.04
N VAL A 552 2.02 -1.25 -11.61
CA VAL A 552 3.14 -1.33 -10.66
C VAL A 552 2.50 -1.60 -9.31
N VAL A 553 2.67 -2.82 -8.78
CA VAL A 553 2.35 -3.13 -7.39
C VAL A 553 3.23 -2.21 -6.55
N LEU A 554 2.65 -1.08 -6.13
CA LEU A 554 3.34 -0.19 -5.21
C LEU A 554 3.61 -0.98 -3.93
N PRO A 555 4.82 -0.90 -3.36
CA PRO A 555 5.07 -1.49 -2.06
C PRO A 555 4.04 -0.98 -1.08
N SER A 556 3.48 -1.89 -0.28
CA SER A 556 2.44 -1.58 0.69
C SER A 556 2.68 -2.31 2.00
N TYR A 557 2.23 -1.71 3.08
CA TYR A 557 2.24 -2.34 4.40
C TYR A 557 0.83 -2.34 4.97
N THR A 558 0.43 -3.49 5.49
CA THR A 558 -0.81 -3.66 6.22
C THR A 558 -0.56 -3.58 7.72
N TYR A 559 -1.50 -2.99 8.45
CA TYR A 559 -1.48 -2.93 9.91
C TYR A 559 -2.90 -2.89 10.46
N ASN A 560 -3.03 -3.27 11.73
CA ASN A 560 -4.30 -3.21 12.44
C ASN A 560 -4.31 -1.99 13.37
N LEU A 561 -5.43 -1.28 13.39
CA LEU A 561 -5.65 -0.15 14.29
C LEU A 561 -7.05 -0.27 14.91
N ASP A 562 -7.13 0.12 16.18
CA ASP A 562 -8.41 0.20 16.87
C ASP A 562 -9.11 1.50 16.51
N TYR A 563 -10.38 1.42 16.14
CA TYR A 563 -11.22 2.57 15.84
C TYR A 563 -12.59 2.40 16.51
N VAL A 564 -13.30 3.51 16.70
CA VAL A 564 -14.64 3.51 17.28
C VAL A 564 -15.65 3.83 16.20
N GLU A 565 -16.65 2.96 16.08
CA GLU A 565 -17.78 3.13 15.17
C GLU A 565 -19.06 2.72 15.91
N ASN A 566 -20.11 3.54 15.80
CA ASN A 566 -21.38 3.33 16.51
C ASN A 566 -21.19 3.10 18.02
N SER A 567 -20.30 3.86 18.64
CA SER A 567 -19.96 3.79 20.07
C SER A 567 -19.35 2.47 20.53
N VAL A 568 -18.88 1.61 19.61
CA VAL A 568 -18.21 0.35 19.93
C VAL A 568 -16.79 0.37 19.39
N LYS A 569 -15.82 -0.03 20.22
CA LYS A 569 -14.42 -0.22 19.82
C LYS A 569 -14.31 -1.46 18.92
N LYS A 570 -13.77 -1.27 17.72
CA LYS A 570 -13.50 -2.32 16.73
C LYS A 570 -12.04 -2.25 16.30
N THR A 571 -11.50 -3.35 15.77
CA THR A 571 -10.16 -3.39 15.18
C THR A 571 -10.30 -3.54 13.66
N GLY A 572 -9.76 -2.57 12.92
CA GLY A 572 -9.79 -2.56 11.46
C GLY A 572 -8.41 -2.81 10.87
N THR A 573 -8.38 -3.39 9.67
CA THR A 573 -7.15 -3.54 8.90
C THR A 573 -7.00 -2.35 7.95
N PHE A 574 -5.84 -1.71 8.00
CA PHE A 574 -5.46 -0.57 7.18
C PHE A 574 -4.30 -0.96 6.27
N ILE A 575 -4.22 -0.32 5.11
CA ILE A 575 -3.16 -0.49 4.13
C ILE A 575 -2.62 0.88 3.71
N LYS A 576 -1.30 1.04 3.79
CA LYS A 576 -0.59 2.22 3.28
C LYS A 576 0.22 1.82 2.05
N PHE A 577 0.01 2.53 0.94
CA PHE A 577 0.79 2.41 -0.30
C PHE A 577 1.88 3.47 -0.34
N PHE A 578 3.06 3.12 -0.85
CA PHE A 578 4.19 4.04 -0.98
C PHE A 578 4.45 4.33 -2.47
N ASN A 579 4.17 5.56 -2.90
CA ASN A 579 4.54 6.06 -4.22
C ASN A 579 5.95 6.69 -4.24
N GLY A 580 6.55 6.89 -3.07
CA GLY A 580 7.86 7.48 -2.84
C GLY A 580 8.18 7.46 -1.33
N PRO A 581 9.41 7.81 -0.94
CA PRO A 581 9.80 7.88 0.46
C PRO A 581 9.09 9.02 1.18
N ASP A 582 8.63 8.79 2.42
CA ASP A 582 8.04 9.86 3.23
C ASP A 582 9.09 10.92 3.63
N ILE A 583 10.35 10.50 3.85
CA ILE A 583 11.49 11.33 4.29
C ILE A 583 12.71 11.12 3.36
N THR A 584 13.40 12.18 2.98
CA THR A 584 14.65 12.15 2.21
C THR A 584 15.74 12.93 2.93
N PHE A 585 16.90 12.30 3.11
CA PHE A 585 18.12 12.98 3.56
C PHE A 585 18.93 13.44 2.36
N THR A 586 19.25 14.73 2.31
CA THR A 586 19.98 15.38 1.21
C THR A 586 21.12 16.23 1.74
N ALA A 587 22.05 16.61 0.86
CA ALA A 587 23.13 17.53 1.18
C ALA A 587 23.11 18.75 0.24
N PHE A 588 23.07 19.94 0.81
CA PHE A 588 22.94 21.20 0.06
C PHE A 588 24.03 22.19 0.50
N ASN A 589 24.34 23.18 -0.34
CA ASN A 589 25.33 24.18 0.01
C ASN A 589 24.64 25.41 0.61
N ALA A 590 25.10 25.86 1.78
CA ALA A 590 24.56 27.03 2.48
C ALA A 590 25.64 27.76 3.28
N PRO A 591 25.40 29.02 3.69
CA PRO A 591 26.28 29.74 4.60
C PRO A 591 26.55 28.96 5.90
N PRO A 592 27.69 29.19 6.58
CA PRO A 592 28.07 28.44 7.78
C PRO A 592 27.12 28.65 8.98
N THR A 593 26.29 29.69 8.94
CA THR A 593 25.21 29.93 9.91
C THR A 593 24.09 28.90 9.83
N ILE A 594 23.96 28.17 8.73
CA ILE A 594 22.96 27.11 8.54
C ILE A 594 23.69 25.76 8.57
N THR A 595 23.50 25.00 9.64
CA THR A 595 24.09 23.65 9.79
C THR A 595 23.23 22.61 9.09
N ALA A 596 21.97 22.48 9.50
CA ALA A 596 20.96 21.65 8.86
C ALA A 596 19.61 22.39 8.81
N THR A 597 18.77 22.04 7.84
CA THR A 597 17.42 22.62 7.72
C THR A 597 16.45 21.69 7.02
N ASN A 598 15.17 21.94 7.20
CA ASN A 598 14.09 21.20 6.56
C ASN A 598 13.65 21.98 5.32
N LEU A 599 14.14 21.61 4.14
CA LEU A 599 13.76 22.23 2.86
C LEU A 599 12.28 22.01 2.56
N THR A 600 11.72 20.92 3.07
CA THR A 600 10.28 20.64 3.05
C THR A 600 9.93 20.00 4.39
N ALA A 601 9.12 20.69 5.19
CA ALA A 601 8.71 20.26 6.52
C ALA A 601 7.51 19.30 6.49
N ALA A 602 7.24 18.61 7.60
CA ALA A 602 6.02 17.83 7.76
C ALA A 602 4.77 18.71 7.65
N SER A 603 3.70 18.15 7.08
CA SER A 603 2.38 18.76 7.04
C SER A 603 1.64 18.48 8.34
N MET A 604 1.14 19.53 8.98
CA MET A 604 0.44 19.48 10.26
C MET A 604 -1.05 19.76 10.00
N VAL A 605 -1.85 18.71 9.88
CA VAL A 605 -3.27 18.85 9.53
C VAL A 605 -4.09 18.95 10.82
N ASN A 606 -4.68 20.11 11.04
CA ASN A 606 -5.59 20.35 12.16
C ASN A 606 -6.96 19.73 11.86
N ASN A 607 -7.40 18.78 12.69
CA ASN A 607 -8.69 18.09 12.55
C ASN A 607 -9.77 18.65 13.49
N ASN A 608 -9.55 19.80 14.15
CA ASN A 608 -10.55 20.45 15.01
C ASN A 608 -11.93 20.57 14.32
N LEU A 609 -11.94 20.92 13.02
CA LEU A 609 -13.16 21.01 12.20
C LEU A 609 -13.96 19.70 12.12
N LEU A 610 -13.29 18.55 12.18
CA LEU A 610 -13.93 17.24 12.05
C LEU A 610 -14.64 16.80 13.34
N ASN A 611 -14.36 17.46 14.46
CA ASN A 611 -15.02 17.17 15.74
C ASN A 611 -16.43 17.78 15.85
N GLY A 612 -17.00 18.31 14.75
CA GLY A 612 -18.40 18.73 14.65
C GLY A 612 -18.66 20.18 15.07
N PHE A 613 -17.73 20.85 15.77
CA PHE A 613 -17.76 22.30 16.01
C PHE A 613 -16.34 22.85 15.98
N GLN A 614 -16.07 23.82 15.10
CA GLN A 614 -14.83 24.60 15.19
C GLN A 614 -14.90 25.48 16.44
N ILE A 615 -14.27 25.05 17.52
CA ILE A 615 -14.11 25.89 18.70
C ILE A 615 -12.93 26.83 18.40
N ALA A 616 -13.22 28.13 18.37
CA ALA A 616 -12.20 29.16 18.19
C ALA A 616 -11.16 29.06 19.33
N GLY A 617 -9.89 28.93 18.98
CA GLY A 617 -8.78 28.82 19.93
C GLY A 617 -8.35 27.38 20.28
N LEU A 618 -8.93 26.33 19.67
CA LEU A 618 -8.39 24.98 19.74
C LEU A 618 -7.53 24.68 18.50
N ASP A 619 -6.29 24.26 18.75
CA ASP A 619 -5.32 23.98 17.70
C ASP A 619 -5.19 22.48 17.38
N GLY A 620 -6.16 21.64 17.76
CA GLY A 620 -6.15 20.21 17.45
C GLY A 620 -7.46 19.49 17.86
N PRO A 621 -7.45 18.14 17.94
CA PRO A 621 -6.35 17.23 17.61
C PRO A 621 -5.98 17.28 16.12
N GLY A 622 -4.76 16.87 15.78
CA GLY A 622 -4.24 16.91 14.43
C GLY A 622 -3.38 15.71 14.04
N VAL A 623 -3.07 15.61 12.75
CA VAL A 623 -2.26 14.52 12.17
C VAL A 623 -0.98 15.09 11.57
N ILE A 624 0.14 14.44 11.90
CA ILE A 624 1.45 14.68 11.28
C ILE A 624 1.56 13.75 10.08
N GLN A 625 1.81 14.33 8.90
CA GLN A 625 1.97 13.56 7.67
C GLN A 625 3.02 14.18 6.73
N SER A 626 3.57 13.37 5.84
CA SER A 626 4.42 13.88 4.76
C SER A 626 3.55 14.63 3.73
N PRO A 627 3.92 15.85 3.30
CA PRO A 627 3.22 16.54 2.20
C PRO A 627 3.51 15.91 0.82
N GLY A 628 4.28 14.82 0.78
CA GLY A 628 4.74 14.11 -0.41
C GLY A 628 6.15 13.59 -0.20
N ASN A 629 7.04 14.46 0.29
CA ASN A 629 8.40 14.13 0.70
C ASN A 629 8.90 15.18 1.71
N ILE A 630 9.30 14.75 2.90
CA ILE A 630 9.96 15.61 3.90
C ILE A 630 11.45 15.59 3.61
N ILE A 631 12.06 16.76 3.40
CA ILE A 631 13.45 16.86 2.96
C ILE A 631 14.30 17.43 4.09
N PHE A 632 15.16 16.60 4.65
CA PHE A 632 16.16 16.97 5.66
C PHE A 632 17.50 17.19 4.99
N ALA A 633 17.97 18.43 5.03
CA ALA A 633 19.13 18.87 4.28
C ALA A 633 20.28 19.23 5.24
N PHE A 634 21.42 18.57 5.05
CA PHE A 634 22.66 18.89 5.76
C PHE A 634 23.54 19.80 4.90
N ASN A 635 24.13 20.82 5.52
CA ASN A 635 25.01 21.72 4.80
C ASN A 635 26.33 21.03 4.41
N LYS A 636 26.71 21.13 3.13
CA LYS A 636 27.91 20.54 2.53
C LYS A 636 29.02 21.55 2.26
N ILE A 637 29.01 22.69 2.95
CA ILE A 637 30.02 23.76 2.82
C ILE A 637 31.47 23.24 2.97
N GLY A 638 31.68 22.15 3.72
CA GLY A 638 33.00 21.55 3.91
C GLY A 638 33.86 22.31 4.91
N ILE A 639 35.17 22.19 4.76
CA ILE A 639 36.14 22.98 5.52
C ILE A 639 36.00 24.43 5.09
N HIS A 640 35.77 25.31 6.05
CA HIS A 640 35.56 26.73 5.82
C HIS A 640 36.16 27.55 6.97
N TRP A 641 36.20 28.86 6.78
CA TRP A 641 36.57 29.82 7.81
C TRP A 641 35.39 30.74 8.08
N ASP A 642 35.14 31.00 9.37
CA ASP A 642 34.14 31.98 9.78
C ASP A 642 34.72 33.38 9.58
N LEU A 643 34.02 34.16 8.75
CA LEU A 643 34.40 35.51 8.36
C LEU A 643 33.96 36.54 9.41
N ASP A 644 34.90 37.21 10.08
CA ASP A 644 34.64 38.36 10.94
C ASP A 644 34.70 39.67 10.14
N ASN A 645 33.55 40.34 10.03
CA ASN A 645 33.40 41.63 9.36
C ASN A 645 34.13 42.79 10.08
N GLY A 646 34.64 42.57 11.29
CA GLY A 646 35.45 43.53 12.04
C GLY A 646 36.91 43.61 11.60
N TYR A 647 37.40 42.65 10.81
CA TYR A 647 38.80 42.54 10.39
C TYR A 647 38.94 42.42 8.87
N PHE A 648 40.20 42.45 8.39
CA PHE A 648 40.49 42.11 6.99
C PHE A 648 40.10 40.65 6.72
N LEU A 649 39.47 40.40 5.57
CA LEU A 649 39.04 39.07 5.14
C LEU A 649 40.24 38.28 4.56
N ASN A 650 41.21 37.94 5.42
CA ASN A 650 42.38 37.12 5.11
C ASN A 650 42.53 35.95 6.10
N GLU A 651 43.14 34.85 5.67
CA GLU A 651 43.23 33.60 6.46
C GLU A 651 43.77 33.80 7.89
N GLU A 652 44.73 34.70 8.09
CA GLU A 652 45.35 34.97 9.40
C GLU A 652 44.37 35.53 10.45
N ASN A 653 43.35 36.27 10.01
CA ASN A 653 42.39 36.91 10.92
C ASN A 653 41.06 36.17 11.02
N GLN A 654 40.94 34.99 10.38
CA GLN A 654 39.71 34.21 10.40
C GLN A 654 39.83 32.98 11.29
N SER A 655 38.71 32.58 11.88
CA SER A 655 38.66 31.38 12.71
C SER A 655 38.19 30.17 11.89
N PRO A 656 38.77 28.97 12.07
CA PRO A 656 38.28 27.77 11.41
C PRO A 656 36.80 27.49 11.74
N GLY A 657 36.00 27.18 10.75
CA GLY A 657 34.60 26.82 10.92
C GLY A 657 34.41 25.44 11.54
N TRP A 658 33.16 25.04 11.69
CA TRP A 658 32.79 23.70 12.13
C TRP A 658 32.91 22.67 10.99
N ILE A 659 33.00 21.38 11.35
CA ILE A 659 32.99 20.28 10.38
C ILE A 659 32.03 19.18 10.81
N TRP A 660 31.48 18.44 9.85
CA TRP A 660 30.65 17.26 10.16
C TRP A 660 31.50 16.07 10.59
N GLY A 661 30.97 15.33 11.55
CA GLY A 661 31.51 14.04 11.94
C GLY A 661 30.47 13.13 12.58
N HIS A 662 30.95 12.00 13.07
CA HIS A 662 30.19 11.01 13.82
C HIS A 662 31.03 10.52 15.00
N TYR A 663 30.50 10.60 16.21
CA TYR A 663 31.12 10.10 17.43
C TYR A 663 30.08 9.51 18.39
N ASP A 664 30.54 8.69 19.34
CA ASP A 664 29.67 8.01 20.31
C ASP A 664 30.22 8.12 21.74
N ALA A 665 29.46 7.58 22.70
CA ALA A 665 29.84 7.59 24.11
C ALA A 665 31.02 6.66 24.44
N LYS A 666 31.51 5.84 23.49
CA LYS A 666 32.51 4.79 23.75
C LYS A 666 33.95 5.31 23.73
N MET A 667 34.16 6.63 23.83
CA MET A 667 35.49 7.27 23.74
C MET A 667 36.30 6.84 22.50
N LYS A 668 35.60 6.45 21.43
CA LYS A 668 36.23 6.09 20.17
C LYS A 668 36.59 7.34 19.40
N GLU A 669 37.59 7.21 18.55
CA GLU A 669 38.03 8.32 17.71
C GLU A 669 36.89 8.85 16.83
N PRO A 670 36.62 10.17 16.83
CA PRO A 670 35.63 10.76 15.97
C PRO A 670 35.97 10.53 14.50
N LEU A 671 34.95 10.26 13.71
CA LEU A 671 35.04 10.16 12.26
C LEU A 671 34.62 11.49 11.63
N ILE A 672 35.34 11.97 10.62
CA ILE A 672 35.12 13.28 9.99
C ILE A 672 34.64 13.08 8.54
N PHE A 673 33.71 13.93 8.08
CA PHE A 673 33.22 13.97 6.70
C PHE A 673 33.79 15.18 5.94
N PRO A 674 34.04 15.08 4.62
CA PRO A 674 33.62 14.00 3.70
C PRO A 674 34.56 12.78 3.63
N ASN A 675 35.85 12.93 4.00
CA ASN A 675 36.87 11.87 3.83
C ASN A 675 36.56 10.57 4.60
N SER A 676 35.65 10.62 5.57
CA SER A 676 35.16 9.46 6.33
C SER A 676 36.28 8.71 7.08
N GLN A 677 37.34 9.44 7.45
CA GLN A 677 38.50 8.95 8.20
C GLN A 677 38.39 9.36 9.68
N THR A 678 39.08 8.64 10.55
CA THR A 678 39.19 9.04 11.96
C THR A 678 40.23 10.14 12.13
N ILE A 679 40.10 10.95 13.19
CA ILE A 679 41.11 11.98 13.50
C ILE A 679 42.51 11.37 13.63
N LEU A 680 42.60 10.20 14.27
CA LEU A 680 43.87 9.49 14.44
C LEU A 680 44.50 9.07 13.10
N ASP A 681 43.68 8.67 12.12
CA ASP A 681 44.19 8.28 10.80
C ASP A 681 44.69 9.50 10.02
N LEU A 682 43.99 10.63 10.14
CA LEU A 682 44.44 11.92 9.57
C LEU A 682 45.75 12.39 10.20
N GLU A 683 45.89 12.28 11.52
CA GLU A 683 47.15 12.58 12.20
C GLU A 683 48.28 11.68 11.72
N LYS A 684 48.03 10.38 11.57
CA LYS A 684 49.03 9.44 11.01
C LYS A 684 49.41 9.78 9.57
N GLU A 685 48.52 10.34 8.78
CA GLU A 685 48.83 10.79 7.42
C GLU A 685 49.76 12.01 7.44
N ILE A 686 49.53 12.96 8.34
CA ILE A 686 50.40 14.13 8.54
C ILE A 686 51.79 13.73 9.06
N TYR A 687 51.84 12.78 10.00
CA TYR A 687 53.09 12.36 10.64
C TYR A 687 53.81 11.21 9.93
N LYS A 688 53.22 10.62 8.87
CA LYS A 688 53.94 9.72 7.96
C LYS A 688 54.93 10.55 7.15
N THR A 689 56.14 10.64 7.67
CA THR A 689 57.30 11.02 6.86
C THR A 689 57.39 10.04 5.70
N THR A 690 57.42 10.55 4.47
CA THR A 690 57.80 9.78 3.29
C THR A 690 59.23 9.29 3.50
N GLU A 691 59.39 8.06 3.95
CA GLU A 691 60.64 7.29 3.78
C GLU A 691 60.85 6.92 2.32
#